data_AF-A0A518FPX7-F1
#
_entry.id   AF-A0A518FPX7-F1
#
_cell.length_a   1.000
_cell.length_b   1.000
_cell.length_c   1.000
_cell.angle_alpha   90.00
_cell.angle_beta   90.00
_cell.angle_gamma   90.00
#
_symmetry.space_group_name_H-M   'P 1'
#
loop_
_entity.id
_entity.type
_entity.pdbx_description
1 polymer ?
#
loop_
_entity_poly.entity_id
_entity_poly.type
_entity_poly.pdbx_seq_one_letter_code
_entity_poly.pdbx_strand_id
1 'polypeptide(L)'
;MNTATSSASTSFAGGSNGTKTSVGSARSAAIAAVTSYKPSYPPMNYKEEPTSQLFNANVFSKSTMKKRLPKEVYKKLVKTIEAGEKLDCSTADVVASAIKDWAIEKGATHYAHVFYPLTGSTAEKHDSFLSPDGDGGAIAEFSGSQLIQGEPDGSSFPTGGIRVTFEARGYTIWDVTSPAYILENTNGTTLCIPTAFVSWTGEALDKKTPVLRSMQALNTQAQRILKLFGHTDGSLVSSTAGPEQEYFLVDKNFYYARPDLLNAGRTLFGAKPPKGQEFDDHYFGAIPDRVLSFMFDAERELFKLGIPVKTRHNEVAPGQFEIAPLFESANIATDHQQLLMTTLRRTAEKYGLVCLTHEKPFAGVNGSGKHVNWSMGSASQGNLLDPGDTPHENAQFLLFCGAVIRAVHKFQGLLRSVVASASNDHRLGANEAPPAIISVFLGDQLTDVFEQIKAGGANSSIPKGTLTVGVDVLPPLPKDAGDRNRTSPFAFTGNRFEFRAVGSNQSIAGPLVAMNTIVAESLDYCATKLEEATGGDPAKLNAALQKLLTEIINEHGAVIFNGDGYSDEWHAEAEKRGLLNLKTTVDALPILQTEEVKELFTKYSVLSERELESRLETYLEQYVMSIKVEYNLTLKMAKTMIFPAVIRYQGELVSNCASLKMLDYDFDTKTLDKVTALVKALQDSIGELETAGAENGSEDLLAEANYYCHTILPLMNKVREYADELEGIVADDLWPLPTYQEMLFIK
;
A
#
# COMPACT_ATOMS: atom_id res chain seq x y z
N MET A 1 35.83 -59.90 51.54
CA MET A 1 36.95 -60.79 51.14
C MET A 1 37.21 -60.50 49.67
N ASN A 2 38.22 -59.68 49.36
CA ASN A 2 39.56 -60.12 48.91
C ASN A 2 39.45 -61.09 47.72
N THR A 3 39.94 -60.78 46.52
CA THR A 3 41.31 -60.34 46.23
C THR A 3 41.44 -59.63 44.88
N ALA A 4 42.29 -58.61 44.86
CA ALA A 4 42.94 -58.05 43.69
C ALA A 4 43.97 -59.02 43.09
N THR A 5 44.22 -58.92 41.78
CA THR A 5 45.55 -59.11 41.20
C THR A 5 45.70 -58.20 39.97
N SER A 6 46.79 -57.44 39.99
CA SER A 6 47.29 -56.52 38.97
C SER A 6 48.19 -57.25 37.96
N SER A 7 48.18 -56.82 36.70
CA SER A 7 49.40 -56.80 35.87
C SER A 7 49.27 -55.75 34.77
N ALA A 8 50.35 -54.99 34.58
CA ALA A 8 50.43 -53.72 33.88
C ALA A 8 50.66 -53.82 32.36
N SER A 9 50.34 -52.69 31.71
CA SER A 9 50.91 -52.10 30.49
C SER A 9 50.88 -52.88 29.17
N THR A 10 50.14 -52.36 28.18
CA THR A 10 50.72 -51.46 27.16
C THR A 10 49.63 -50.82 26.31
N SER A 11 49.81 -49.54 26.04
CA SER A 11 48.96 -48.63 25.28
C SER A 11 48.90 -48.95 23.78
N PHE A 12 47.70 -48.98 23.21
CA PHE A 12 47.47 -48.59 21.82
C PHE A 12 46.27 -47.64 21.76
N ALA A 13 46.54 -46.39 21.37
CA ALA A 13 45.54 -45.43 20.90
C ALA A 13 44.77 -46.05 19.73
N GLY A 14 43.45 -45.93 19.61
CA GLY A 14 42.66 -44.71 19.71
C GLY A 14 42.32 -44.27 18.28
N GLY A 15 41.11 -44.60 17.82
CA GLY A 15 40.65 -44.27 16.47
C GLY A 15 39.21 -44.73 16.21
N SER A 16 38.26 -44.32 17.07
CA SER A 16 36.84 -44.44 16.74
C SER A 16 36.46 -43.29 15.81
N ASN A 17 36.15 -43.62 14.56
CA ASN A 17 35.45 -42.75 13.62
C ASN A 17 34.13 -42.28 14.25
N GLY A 18 34.15 -41.11 14.85
CA GLY A 18 32.94 -40.37 15.19
C GLY A 18 32.38 -39.75 13.92
N THR A 19 31.38 -40.41 13.33
CA THR A 19 30.41 -39.75 12.45
C THR A 19 29.82 -38.56 13.20
N LYS A 20 30.34 -37.36 12.92
CA LYS A 20 29.68 -36.10 13.26
C LYS A 20 28.35 -36.11 12.52
N THR A 21 27.26 -36.42 13.22
CA THR A 21 25.91 -36.05 12.80
C THR A 21 25.91 -34.55 12.55
N SER A 22 25.79 -34.15 11.29
CA SER A 22 25.65 -32.75 10.88
C SER A 22 24.42 -32.19 11.56
N VAL A 23 24.60 -31.23 12.46
CA VAL A 23 23.50 -30.33 12.84
C VAL A 23 23.16 -29.58 11.55
N GLY A 24 22.01 -29.90 10.95
CA GLY A 24 21.59 -29.30 9.68
C GLY A 24 21.57 -27.76 9.77
N SER A 25 21.91 -27.09 8.68
CA SER A 25 21.85 -25.62 8.62
C SER A 25 20.43 -25.10 8.93
N ALA A 26 20.30 -23.88 9.45
CA ALA A 26 18.99 -23.27 9.72
C ALA A 26 18.10 -23.26 8.46
N ARG A 27 18.72 -23.09 7.28
CA ARG A 27 18.09 -23.24 5.96
C ARG A 27 17.51 -24.64 5.74
N SER A 28 18.30 -25.69 5.97
CA SER A 28 17.82 -27.08 5.83
C SER A 28 16.68 -27.41 6.79
N ALA A 29 16.74 -26.88 8.02
CA ALA A 29 15.67 -27.03 9.01
C ALA A 29 14.38 -26.33 8.56
N ALA A 30 14.48 -25.15 7.93
CA ALA A 30 13.32 -24.46 7.37
C ALA A 30 12.65 -25.26 6.26
N ILE A 31 13.42 -25.82 5.31
CA ILE A 31 12.89 -26.67 4.22
C ILE A 31 12.15 -27.89 4.77
N ALA A 32 12.73 -28.57 5.76
CA ALA A 32 12.10 -29.71 6.43
C ALA A 32 10.80 -29.31 7.16
N ALA A 33 10.76 -28.13 7.77
CA ALA A 33 9.56 -27.62 8.43
C ALA A 33 8.44 -27.29 7.43
N VAL A 34 8.75 -26.69 6.27
CA VAL A 34 7.75 -26.37 5.23
C VAL A 34 7.15 -27.65 4.66
N THR A 35 7.98 -28.60 4.26
CA THR A 35 7.54 -29.86 3.62
C THR A 35 6.77 -30.79 4.55
N SER A 36 6.88 -30.59 5.88
CA SER A 36 6.13 -31.35 6.89
C SER A 36 4.96 -30.57 7.49
N TYR A 37 4.60 -29.42 6.91
CA TYR A 37 3.47 -28.60 7.37
C TYR A 37 2.18 -29.41 7.44
N LYS A 38 1.44 -29.23 8.55
CA LYS A 38 0.09 -29.76 8.73
C LYS A 38 -0.84 -28.64 9.17
N PRO A 39 -2.07 -28.56 8.63
CA PRO A 39 -3.06 -27.62 9.10
C PRO A 39 -3.32 -27.80 10.60
N SER A 40 -3.24 -26.70 11.34
CA SER A 40 -3.47 -26.66 12.79
C SER A 40 -4.93 -26.39 13.18
N TYR A 41 -5.73 -25.88 12.24
CA TYR A 41 -7.12 -25.47 12.48
C TYR A 41 -8.11 -26.42 11.79
N PRO A 42 -9.29 -26.66 12.40
CA PRO A 42 -10.35 -27.42 11.75
C PRO A 42 -10.87 -26.68 10.51
N PRO A 43 -11.38 -27.40 9.50
CA PRO A 43 -11.93 -26.77 8.30
C PRO A 43 -13.16 -25.94 8.64
N MET A 44 -13.29 -24.77 8.01
CA MET A 44 -14.47 -23.91 8.12
C MET A 44 -15.69 -24.56 7.45
N ASN A 45 -16.87 -24.44 8.07
CA ASN A 45 -18.11 -24.97 7.54
C ASN A 45 -19.06 -23.86 7.09
N TYR A 46 -18.92 -23.43 5.84
CA TYR A 46 -19.78 -22.40 5.23
C TYR A 46 -21.24 -22.82 5.02
N LYS A 47 -21.59 -24.10 5.26
CA LYS A 47 -23.00 -24.54 5.27
C LYS A 47 -23.68 -24.22 6.59
N GLU A 48 -22.96 -24.33 7.69
CA GLU A 48 -23.46 -24.02 9.04
C GLU A 48 -23.40 -22.52 9.33
N GLU A 49 -22.35 -21.84 8.85
CA GLU A 49 -22.19 -20.39 8.95
C GLU A 49 -22.07 -19.74 7.56
N PRO A 50 -23.19 -19.41 6.90
CA PRO A 50 -23.17 -18.72 5.61
C PRO A 50 -22.53 -17.34 5.71
N THR A 51 -21.76 -16.94 4.69
CA THR A 51 -21.10 -15.63 4.62
C THR A 51 -22.07 -14.45 4.73
N SER A 52 -23.31 -14.62 4.28
CA SER A 52 -24.37 -13.61 4.40
C SER A 52 -24.74 -13.27 5.85
N GLN A 53 -24.58 -14.21 6.78
CA GLN A 53 -24.80 -13.97 8.21
C GLN A 53 -23.60 -13.32 8.89
N LEU A 54 -22.40 -13.50 8.32
CA LEU A 54 -21.17 -12.92 8.82
C LEU A 54 -21.03 -11.45 8.43
N PHE A 55 -21.58 -11.04 7.29
CA PHE A 55 -21.44 -9.67 6.81
C PHE A 55 -21.96 -8.63 7.83
N ASN A 56 -21.10 -7.69 8.24
CA ASN A 56 -21.36 -6.71 9.32
C ASN A 56 -21.63 -7.29 10.71
N ALA A 57 -21.32 -8.56 10.97
CA ALA A 57 -21.57 -9.19 12.26
C ALA A 57 -20.87 -8.46 13.42
N ASN A 58 -19.70 -7.85 13.15
CA ASN A 58 -18.88 -7.13 14.12
C ASN A 58 -18.84 -5.63 13.85
N VAL A 59 -19.86 -5.08 13.20
CA VAL A 59 -19.98 -3.64 12.92
C VAL A 59 -21.22 -3.09 13.60
N PHE A 60 -21.10 -1.94 14.26
CA PHE A 60 -22.23 -1.18 14.77
C PHE A 60 -22.97 -0.48 13.63
N SER A 61 -23.47 -1.27 12.68
CA SER A 61 -24.07 -0.83 11.42
C SER A 61 -25.37 -0.04 11.62
N LYS A 62 -25.85 0.62 10.56
CA LYS A 62 -27.17 1.29 10.55
C LYS A 62 -28.32 0.37 11.01
N SER A 63 -28.23 -0.93 10.71
CA SER A 63 -29.20 -1.94 11.16
C SER A 63 -29.13 -2.16 12.67
N THR A 64 -27.91 -2.29 13.21
CA THR A 64 -27.66 -2.42 14.66
C THR A 64 -28.08 -1.16 15.41
N MET A 65 -27.69 0.01 14.90
CA MET A 65 -28.09 1.32 15.41
C MET A 65 -29.62 1.45 15.49
N LYS A 66 -30.35 1.06 14.44
CA LYS A 66 -31.82 1.14 14.41
C LYS A 66 -32.50 0.24 15.44
N LYS A 67 -31.89 -0.91 15.76
CA LYS A 67 -32.42 -1.86 16.75
C LYS A 67 -32.18 -1.39 18.19
N ARG A 68 -31.09 -0.66 18.44
CA ARG A 68 -30.62 -0.32 19.80
C ARG A 68 -30.87 1.13 20.21
N LEU A 69 -30.87 2.07 19.26
CA LEU A 69 -31.03 3.49 19.56
C LEU A 69 -32.51 3.92 19.56
N PRO A 70 -32.90 4.86 20.44
CA PRO A 70 -34.19 5.52 20.35
C PRO A 70 -34.41 6.15 18.96
N LYS A 71 -35.66 6.13 18.47
CA LYS A 71 -36.01 6.57 17.10
C LYS A 71 -35.48 7.96 16.73
N GLU A 72 -35.57 8.92 17.65
CA GLU A 72 -35.12 10.30 17.38
C GLU A 72 -33.58 10.42 17.39
N VAL A 73 -32.89 9.69 18.27
CA VAL A 73 -31.42 9.62 18.28
C VAL A 73 -30.91 8.97 16.99
N TYR A 74 -31.52 7.86 16.56
CA TYR A 74 -31.18 7.19 15.31
C TYR A 74 -31.32 8.11 14.10
N LYS A 75 -32.44 8.84 13.97
CA LYS A 75 -32.64 9.77 12.85
C LYS A 75 -31.60 10.89 12.82
N LYS A 76 -31.27 11.47 13.98
CA LYS A 76 -30.23 12.51 14.10
C LYS A 76 -28.87 11.96 13.66
N LEU A 77 -28.50 10.78 14.16
CA LEU A 77 -27.23 10.14 13.82
C LEU A 77 -27.13 9.82 12.33
N VAL A 78 -28.20 9.28 11.73
CA VAL A 78 -28.23 8.99 10.29
C VAL A 78 -28.12 10.26 9.44
N LYS A 79 -28.73 11.37 9.86
CA LYS A 79 -28.55 12.66 9.18
C LYS A 79 -27.11 13.17 9.22
N THR A 80 -26.45 13.04 10.37
CA THR A 80 -25.01 13.34 10.48
C THR A 80 -24.18 12.49 9.50
N ILE A 81 -24.48 11.19 9.39
CA ILE A 81 -23.77 10.25 8.52
C ILE A 81 -24.04 10.51 7.02
N GLU A 82 -25.31 10.73 6.64
CA GLU A 82 -25.71 10.78 5.23
C GLU A 82 -25.74 12.21 4.65
N ALA A 83 -26.03 13.21 5.47
CA ALA A 83 -26.14 14.61 5.05
C ALA A 83 -25.01 15.50 5.59
N GLY A 84 -24.06 14.94 6.37
CA GLY A 84 -22.92 15.69 6.89
C GLY A 84 -23.29 16.78 7.91
N GLU A 85 -24.46 16.67 8.55
CA GLU A 85 -24.86 17.58 9.64
C GLU A 85 -23.92 17.44 10.85
N LYS A 86 -23.75 18.48 11.66
CA LYS A 86 -22.92 18.41 12.88
C LYS A 86 -23.47 17.38 13.88
N LEU A 87 -22.59 16.64 14.55
CA LEU A 87 -22.97 15.71 15.59
C LEU A 87 -23.60 16.45 16.79
N ASP A 88 -24.78 16.02 17.21
CA ASP A 88 -25.46 16.54 18.39
C ASP A 88 -24.92 15.87 19.67
N CYS A 89 -24.03 16.56 20.39
CA CYS A 89 -23.40 16.05 21.61
C CYS A 89 -24.41 15.65 22.70
N SER A 90 -25.64 16.17 22.68
CA SER A 90 -26.67 15.76 23.64
C SER A 90 -27.13 14.31 23.46
N THR A 91 -26.84 13.71 22.30
CA THR A 91 -27.18 12.32 21.98
C THR A 91 -26.03 11.34 22.30
N ALA A 92 -24.85 11.85 22.63
CA ALA A 92 -23.63 11.06 22.72
C ALA A 92 -23.66 10.02 23.85
N ASP A 93 -24.16 10.36 25.03
CA ASP A 93 -24.26 9.41 26.15
C ASP A 93 -25.19 8.24 25.83
N VAL A 94 -26.30 8.52 25.11
CA VAL A 94 -27.24 7.48 24.68
C VAL A 94 -26.59 6.55 23.66
N VAL A 95 -25.81 7.10 22.72
CA VAL A 95 -25.08 6.33 21.72
C VAL A 95 -23.96 5.51 22.39
N ALA A 96 -23.18 6.11 23.29
CA ALA A 96 -22.12 5.45 24.02
C ALA A 96 -22.64 4.27 24.84
N SER A 97 -23.73 4.44 25.59
CA SER A 97 -24.36 3.34 26.32
C SER A 97 -24.78 2.19 25.39
N ALA A 98 -25.42 2.52 24.25
CA ALA A 98 -25.86 1.50 23.30
C ALA A 98 -24.70 0.75 22.63
N ILE A 99 -23.60 1.45 22.32
CA ILE A 99 -22.37 0.85 21.77
C ILE A 99 -21.72 -0.04 22.82
N LYS A 100 -21.59 0.43 24.06
CA LYS A 100 -21.02 -0.32 25.19
C LYS A 100 -21.76 -1.64 25.41
N ASP A 101 -23.08 -1.58 25.53
CA ASP A 101 -23.91 -2.76 25.78
C ASP A 101 -23.79 -3.76 24.62
N TRP A 102 -23.80 -3.27 23.37
CA TRP A 102 -23.54 -4.11 22.19
C TRP A 102 -22.15 -4.75 22.19
N ALA A 103 -21.12 -3.99 22.57
CA ALA A 103 -19.74 -4.47 22.62
C ALA A 103 -19.56 -5.53 23.71
N ILE A 104 -20.10 -5.31 24.92
CA ILE A 104 -20.04 -6.25 26.05
C ILE A 104 -20.80 -7.54 25.72
N GLU A 105 -21.96 -7.47 25.06
CA GLU A 105 -22.68 -8.65 24.57
C GLU A 105 -21.84 -9.49 23.58
N LYS A 106 -20.91 -8.83 22.86
CA LYS A 106 -19.94 -9.46 21.96
C LYS A 106 -18.65 -9.91 22.69
N GLY A 107 -18.60 -9.80 24.01
CA GLY A 107 -17.47 -10.18 24.84
C GLY A 107 -16.36 -9.13 24.91
N ALA A 108 -16.61 -7.89 24.47
CA ALA A 108 -15.62 -6.84 24.56
C ALA A 108 -15.36 -6.45 26.02
N THR A 109 -14.09 -6.41 26.40
CA THR A 109 -13.64 -5.99 27.73
C THR A 109 -12.96 -4.62 27.69
N HIS A 110 -12.48 -4.23 26.52
CA HIS A 110 -11.77 -2.97 26.28
C HIS A 110 -12.39 -2.23 25.10
N TYR A 111 -12.14 -0.93 25.05
CA TYR A 111 -12.36 -0.09 23.88
C TYR A 111 -11.06 0.62 23.47
N ALA A 112 -10.99 1.04 22.22
CA ALA A 112 -9.86 1.74 21.67
C ALA A 112 -10.28 2.77 20.63
N HIS A 113 -9.74 3.98 20.72
CA HIS A 113 -9.80 4.97 19.65
C HIS A 113 -8.74 4.64 18.61
N VAL A 114 -9.19 4.28 17.41
CA VAL A 114 -8.34 3.83 16.31
C VAL A 114 -8.12 4.99 15.35
N PHE A 115 -6.86 5.40 15.21
CA PHE A 115 -6.47 6.48 14.30
C PHE A 115 -5.23 6.09 13.49
N TYR A 116 -4.97 6.87 12.43
CA TYR A 116 -3.89 6.60 11.48
C TYR A 116 -2.89 7.76 11.49
N PRO A 117 -1.85 7.72 12.35
CA PRO A 117 -0.82 8.75 12.39
C PRO A 117 0.02 8.79 11.09
N LEU A 118 0.91 9.77 10.99
CA LEU A 118 1.80 9.94 9.83
C LEU A 118 2.78 8.78 9.59
N THR A 119 2.91 7.82 10.52
CA THR A 119 3.62 6.55 10.31
C THR A 119 2.97 5.67 9.24
N GLY A 120 1.69 5.89 8.92
CA GLY A 120 0.95 5.09 7.94
C GLY A 120 0.49 3.73 8.43
N SER A 121 0.69 3.41 9.72
CA SER A 121 0.16 2.22 10.39
C SER A 121 -0.97 2.60 11.36
N THR A 122 -1.82 1.63 11.70
CA THR A 122 -2.88 1.79 12.70
C THR A 122 -2.29 2.02 14.09
N ALA A 123 -2.82 3.00 14.83
CA ALA A 123 -2.50 3.24 16.22
C ALA A 123 -3.76 3.14 17.09
N GLU A 124 -3.61 2.51 18.25
CA GLU A 124 -4.70 2.31 19.20
C GLU A 124 -4.15 2.16 20.63
N LYS A 125 -4.96 2.59 21.61
CA LYS A 125 -4.74 2.37 23.04
C LYS A 125 -5.97 1.66 23.59
N HIS A 126 -5.77 0.59 24.36
CA HIS A 126 -6.87 -0.21 24.90
C HIS A 126 -7.17 0.26 26.33
N ASP A 127 -8.36 0.84 26.50
CA ASP A 127 -8.89 1.25 27.79
C ASP A 127 -9.98 0.27 28.24
N SER A 128 -9.98 -0.09 29.53
CA SER A 128 -10.95 -1.03 30.10
C SER A 128 -12.31 -0.36 30.26
N PHE A 129 -13.40 -1.08 29.99
CA PHE A 129 -14.74 -0.62 30.38
C PHE A 129 -14.94 -0.62 31.90
N LEU A 130 -14.14 -1.39 32.63
CA LEU A 130 -14.33 -1.65 34.05
C LEU A 130 -13.72 -0.53 34.90
N SER A 131 -14.59 0.18 35.62
CA SER A 131 -14.26 1.18 36.64
C SER A 131 -14.57 0.62 38.04
N PRO A 132 -13.69 0.80 39.04
CA PRO A 132 -14.03 0.49 40.44
C PRO A 132 -15.22 1.32 40.93
N ASP A 133 -16.18 0.70 41.60
CA ASP A 133 -17.37 1.39 42.12
C ASP A 133 -17.14 2.12 43.47
N GLY A 134 -15.96 1.93 44.08
CA GLY A 134 -15.59 2.49 45.37
C GLY A 134 -16.05 1.67 46.59
N ASP A 135 -16.93 0.68 46.38
CA ASP A 135 -17.52 -0.18 47.42
C ASP A 135 -16.95 -1.62 47.38
N GLY A 136 -15.90 -1.84 46.58
CA GLY A 136 -15.21 -3.13 46.44
C GLY A 136 -15.74 -3.99 45.28
N GLY A 137 -16.66 -3.46 44.47
CA GLY A 137 -17.09 -4.02 43.20
C GLY A 137 -16.53 -3.24 42.00
N ALA A 138 -17.10 -3.49 40.83
CA ALA A 138 -16.74 -2.76 39.62
C ALA A 138 -17.93 -2.67 38.67
N ILE A 139 -17.98 -1.57 37.92
CA ILE A 139 -19.05 -1.26 36.98
C ILE A 139 -18.47 -1.02 35.59
N ALA A 140 -19.20 -1.45 34.56
CA ALA A 140 -18.82 -1.18 33.19
C ALA A 140 -19.33 0.21 32.76
N GLU A 141 -18.42 1.15 32.57
CA GLU A 141 -18.70 2.54 32.21
C GLU A 141 -18.14 2.88 30.82
N PHE A 142 -18.93 3.64 30.06
CA PHE A 142 -18.51 4.24 28.81
C PHE A 142 -19.41 5.45 28.53
N SER A 143 -18.87 6.65 28.69
CA SER A 143 -19.61 7.91 28.57
C SER A 143 -19.60 8.46 27.14
N GLY A 144 -20.52 9.37 26.84
CA GLY A 144 -20.53 10.13 25.60
C GLY A 144 -19.29 11.00 25.42
N SER A 145 -18.70 11.50 26.52
CA SER A 145 -17.44 12.23 26.48
C SER A 145 -16.28 11.33 26.03
N GLN A 146 -16.19 10.10 26.54
CA GLN A 146 -15.20 9.11 26.11
C GLN A 146 -15.45 8.67 24.66
N LEU A 147 -16.71 8.56 24.22
CA LEU A 147 -17.02 8.24 22.83
C LEU A 147 -16.57 9.34 21.87
N ILE A 148 -16.93 10.60 22.15
CA ILE A 148 -16.65 11.71 21.24
C ILE A 148 -15.16 12.04 21.23
N GLN A 149 -14.51 12.01 22.39
CA GLN A 149 -13.14 12.51 22.55
C GLN A 149 -12.29 11.59 23.43
N GLY A 150 -11.13 11.19 22.91
CA GLY A 150 -10.07 10.55 23.69
C GLY A 150 -8.80 11.41 23.73
N GLU A 151 -7.97 11.22 24.75
CA GLU A 151 -6.63 11.81 24.86
C GLU A 151 -5.59 10.68 24.80
N PRO A 152 -5.06 10.34 23.61
CA PRO A 152 -3.92 9.44 23.54
C PRO A 152 -2.65 10.19 24.01
N ASP A 153 -1.79 9.51 24.77
CA ASP A 153 -0.39 9.94 24.90
C ASP A 153 0.27 9.77 23.52
N GLY A 154 0.30 10.85 22.75
CA GLY A 154 0.77 10.83 21.38
C GLY A 154 2.23 11.23 21.23
N SER A 155 3.00 11.34 22.32
CA SER A 155 4.37 11.89 22.34
C SER A 155 5.34 11.19 21.39
N SER A 156 5.14 9.89 21.13
CA SER A 156 6.04 9.08 20.30
C SER A 156 5.70 9.05 18.81
N PHE A 157 4.60 9.69 18.38
CA PHE A 157 4.25 9.72 16.96
C PHE A 157 5.02 10.82 16.21
N PRO A 158 5.53 10.56 14.99
CA PRO A 158 6.17 11.56 14.17
C PRO A 158 5.26 12.75 13.93
N THR A 159 5.81 13.96 14.08
CA THR A 159 5.05 15.21 13.99
C THR A 159 5.70 16.27 13.12
N GLY A 160 6.88 16.00 12.55
CA GLY A 160 7.66 16.96 11.75
C GLY A 160 7.67 18.36 12.38
N GLY A 161 8.18 18.44 13.62
CA GLY A 161 8.33 19.71 14.34
C GLY A 161 7.04 20.38 14.83
N ILE A 162 5.84 19.84 14.57
CA ILE A 162 4.59 20.45 15.07
C ILE A 162 4.52 20.40 16.61
N ARG A 163 5.07 19.33 17.21
CA ARG A 163 5.15 19.18 18.66
C ARG A 163 6.61 19.19 19.10
N VAL A 164 6.88 19.81 20.24
CA VAL A 164 8.19 19.70 20.89
C VAL A 164 8.27 18.35 21.61
N THR A 165 9.46 17.77 21.75
CA THR A 165 9.69 16.42 22.31
C THR A 165 9.14 16.20 23.74
N PHE A 166 8.84 17.26 24.50
CA PHE A 166 8.22 17.16 25.82
C PHE A 166 6.69 17.35 25.83
N GLU A 167 6.07 17.64 24.69
CA GLU A 167 4.63 17.90 24.56
C GLU A 167 3.88 16.68 24.02
N ALA A 168 3.08 16.04 24.88
CA ALA A 168 2.40 14.78 24.55
C ALA A 168 0.93 14.94 24.12
N ARG A 169 0.29 16.07 24.46
CA ARG A 169 -1.17 16.22 24.38
C ARG A 169 -1.65 16.31 22.93
N GLY A 170 -2.58 15.42 22.59
CA GLY A 170 -3.35 15.45 21.36
C GLY A 170 -4.75 14.91 21.62
N TYR A 171 -5.67 15.16 20.69
CA TYR A 171 -7.07 14.78 20.84
C TYR A 171 -7.49 13.86 19.72
N THR A 172 -8.17 12.78 20.08
CA THR A 172 -8.90 11.93 19.14
C THR A 172 -10.35 12.31 19.14
N ILE A 173 -10.98 12.35 17.96
CA ILE A 173 -12.38 12.71 17.79
C ILE A 173 -13.06 11.61 16.98
N TRP A 174 -14.18 11.06 17.47
CA TRP A 174 -14.90 10.02 16.74
C TRP A 174 -15.40 10.49 15.38
N ASP A 175 -14.99 9.77 14.33
CA ASP A 175 -15.58 9.90 13.01
C ASP A 175 -16.84 9.02 12.94
N VAL A 176 -17.98 9.65 13.21
CA VAL A 176 -19.31 9.03 13.10
C VAL A 176 -19.65 8.51 11.71
N THR A 177 -19.00 9.03 10.66
CA THR A 177 -19.24 8.57 9.29
C THR A 177 -18.59 7.21 9.02
N SER A 178 -17.67 6.78 9.88
CA SER A 178 -17.10 5.43 9.92
C SER A 178 -17.63 4.65 11.13
N PRO A 179 -18.28 3.48 10.93
CA PRO A 179 -18.93 2.78 12.03
C PRO A 179 -17.91 2.17 13.00
N ALA A 180 -18.21 2.23 14.30
CA ALA A 180 -17.47 1.46 15.29
C ALA A 180 -17.60 -0.04 15.01
N TYR A 181 -16.53 -0.78 15.28
CA TYR A 181 -16.45 -2.21 15.00
C TYR A 181 -15.82 -2.97 16.16
N ILE A 182 -15.93 -4.29 16.11
CA ILE A 182 -15.41 -5.21 17.10
C ILE A 182 -14.28 -6.01 16.49
N LEU A 183 -13.11 -5.95 17.12
CA LEU A 183 -11.97 -6.76 16.73
C LEU A 183 -11.85 -7.96 17.67
N GLU A 184 -12.07 -9.16 17.12
CA GLU A 184 -11.90 -10.41 17.84
C GLU A 184 -10.43 -10.82 17.88
N ASN A 185 -9.99 -11.35 19.01
CA ASN A 185 -8.72 -12.01 19.21
C ASN A 185 -8.97 -13.34 19.95
N THR A 186 -8.02 -14.27 19.91
CA THR A 186 -8.16 -15.61 20.50
C THR A 186 -8.53 -15.57 21.99
N ASN A 187 -8.07 -14.54 22.71
CA ASN A 187 -8.24 -14.41 24.16
C ASN A 187 -9.16 -13.26 24.59
N GLY A 188 -9.77 -12.54 23.67
CA GLY A 188 -10.58 -11.38 24.02
C GLY A 188 -11.01 -10.56 22.82
N THR A 189 -11.86 -9.58 23.10
CA THR A 189 -12.51 -8.75 22.10
C THR A 189 -12.37 -7.28 22.49
N THR A 190 -12.14 -6.42 21.50
CA THR A 190 -11.98 -4.98 21.71
C THR A 190 -12.96 -4.21 20.84
N LEU A 191 -13.63 -3.20 21.42
CA LEU A 191 -14.40 -2.21 20.66
C LEU A 191 -13.43 -1.20 20.04
N CYS A 192 -13.46 -1.07 18.72
CA CYS A 192 -12.66 -0.11 17.98
C CYS A 192 -13.53 1.03 17.49
N ILE A 193 -13.12 2.26 17.79
CA ILE A 193 -13.83 3.50 17.46
C ILE A 193 -12.95 4.28 16.48
N PRO A 194 -13.30 4.37 15.18
CA PRO A 194 -12.54 5.14 14.20
C PRO A 194 -12.49 6.62 14.58
N THR A 195 -11.29 7.19 14.70
CA THR A 195 -11.11 8.59 15.11
C THR A 195 -10.18 9.37 14.20
N ALA A 196 -10.44 10.67 14.13
CA ALA A 196 -9.48 11.66 13.67
C ALA A 196 -8.53 12.03 14.82
N PHE A 197 -7.25 12.29 14.54
CA PHE A 197 -6.25 12.68 15.55
C PHE A 197 -5.61 14.04 15.21
N VAL A 198 -5.74 14.98 16.15
CA VAL A 198 -5.27 16.37 16.03
C VAL A 198 -4.38 16.77 17.19
N SER A 199 -3.50 17.74 16.95
CA SER A 199 -2.71 18.38 18.01
C SER A 199 -3.61 19.16 18.97
N TRP A 200 -3.05 19.57 20.12
CA TRP A 200 -3.71 20.50 21.04
C TRP A 200 -4.07 21.85 20.37
N THR A 201 -3.30 22.29 19.37
CA THR A 201 -3.51 23.52 18.60
C THR A 201 -4.42 23.33 17.37
N GLY A 202 -4.85 22.10 17.06
CA GLY A 202 -5.83 21.79 16.02
C GLY A 202 -5.26 21.35 14.66
N GLU A 203 -3.94 21.25 14.52
CA GLU A 203 -3.30 20.69 13.33
C GLU A 203 -3.54 19.17 13.22
N ALA A 204 -3.75 18.69 11.99
CA ALA A 204 -3.97 17.29 11.65
C ALA A 204 -2.66 16.50 11.72
N LEU A 205 -2.53 15.69 12.77
CA LEU A 205 -1.42 14.76 13.01
C LEU A 205 -1.70 13.36 12.45
N ASP A 206 -2.78 13.23 11.68
CA ASP A 206 -3.27 11.98 11.12
C ASP A 206 -3.47 12.04 9.61
N LYS A 207 -3.85 10.88 9.07
CA LYS A 207 -4.21 10.72 7.65
C LYS A 207 -5.70 10.88 7.39
N LYS A 208 -6.56 10.80 8.42
CA LYS A 208 -8.02 10.79 8.27
C LYS A 208 -8.60 12.21 8.17
N THR A 209 -8.16 13.14 9.02
CA THR A 209 -8.64 14.53 8.99
C THR A 209 -8.49 15.17 7.60
N PRO A 210 -7.33 15.04 6.91
CA PRO A 210 -7.18 15.61 5.57
C PRO A 210 -8.08 14.95 4.52
N VAL A 211 -8.35 13.63 4.63
CA VAL A 211 -9.29 12.94 3.72
C VAL A 211 -10.67 13.58 3.84
N LEU A 212 -11.18 13.73 5.07
CA LEU A 212 -12.49 14.35 5.33
C LEU A 212 -12.56 15.79 4.80
N ARG A 213 -11.53 16.61 5.07
CA ARG A 213 -11.44 17.99 4.56
C ARG A 213 -11.43 18.03 3.02
N SER A 214 -10.66 17.15 2.37
CA SER A 214 -10.56 17.08 0.91
C SER A 214 -11.89 16.68 0.25
N MET A 215 -12.66 15.78 0.88
CA MET A 215 -13.99 15.40 0.40
C MET A 215 -14.98 16.55 0.51
N GLN A 216 -14.92 17.35 1.58
CA GLN A 216 -15.75 18.55 1.75
C GLN A 216 -15.42 19.62 0.69
N ALA A 217 -14.14 19.83 0.40
CA ALA A 217 -13.69 20.74 -0.65
C ALA A 217 -14.22 20.29 -2.03
N LEU A 218 -14.05 19.00 -2.35
CA LEU A 218 -14.55 18.41 -3.60
C LEU A 218 -16.07 18.57 -3.74
N ASN A 219 -16.82 18.22 -2.69
CA ASN A 219 -18.27 18.38 -2.67
C ASN A 219 -18.66 19.84 -2.95
N THR A 220 -18.05 20.81 -2.27
CA THR A 220 -18.38 22.23 -2.42
C THR A 220 -18.26 22.70 -3.87
N GLN A 221 -17.16 22.34 -4.54
CA GLN A 221 -16.92 22.76 -5.93
C GLN A 221 -17.76 21.96 -6.93
N ALA A 222 -17.95 20.66 -6.70
CA ALA A 222 -18.85 19.84 -7.51
C ALA A 222 -20.30 20.35 -7.45
N GLN A 223 -20.78 20.81 -6.28
CA GLN A 223 -22.11 21.40 -6.15
C GLN A 223 -22.27 22.70 -6.96
N ARG A 224 -21.22 23.52 -7.11
CA ARG A 224 -21.27 24.72 -7.97
C ARG A 224 -21.48 24.33 -9.43
N ILE A 225 -20.74 23.33 -9.89
CA ILE A 225 -20.92 22.79 -11.24
C ILE A 225 -22.32 22.21 -11.43
N LEU A 226 -22.78 21.36 -10.52
CA LEU A 226 -24.10 20.73 -10.61
C LEU A 226 -25.24 21.75 -10.66
N LYS A 227 -25.12 22.88 -9.94
CA LYS A 227 -26.08 23.99 -10.02
C LYS A 227 -26.15 24.62 -11.41
N LEU A 228 -25.02 24.71 -12.15
CA LEU A 228 -25.02 25.21 -13.52
C LEU A 228 -25.82 24.29 -14.46
N PHE A 229 -25.82 22.98 -14.21
CA PHE A 229 -26.64 22.00 -14.92
C PHE A 229 -28.09 21.91 -14.41
N GLY A 230 -28.48 22.75 -13.43
CA GLY A 230 -29.84 22.82 -12.89
C GLY A 230 -30.11 21.86 -11.73
N HIS A 231 -29.11 21.14 -11.23
CA HIS A 231 -29.26 20.24 -10.08
C HIS A 231 -29.13 21.02 -8.77
N THR A 232 -30.20 21.05 -7.96
CA THR A 232 -30.27 21.86 -6.73
C THR A 232 -30.77 21.07 -5.51
N ASP A 233 -30.81 19.74 -5.60
CA ASP A 233 -31.31 18.86 -4.53
C ASP A 233 -30.40 18.81 -3.28
N GLY A 234 -29.16 19.31 -3.38
CA GLY A 234 -28.21 19.39 -2.26
C GLY A 234 -27.61 18.04 -1.84
N SER A 235 -27.77 16.99 -2.64
CA SER A 235 -27.20 15.66 -2.36
C SER A 235 -25.69 15.73 -2.35
N LEU A 236 -25.06 15.31 -1.26
CA LEU A 236 -23.61 15.33 -1.12
C LEU A 236 -22.94 14.55 -2.26
N VAL A 237 -22.00 15.20 -2.93
CA VAL A 237 -21.06 14.56 -3.84
C VAL A 237 -19.90 14.03 -3.01
N SER A 238 -19.75 12.71 -2.97
CA SER A 238 -18.66 12.02 -2.29
C SER A 238 -17.73 11.44 -3.33
N SER A 239 -16.42 11.52 -3.08
CA SER A 239 -15.49 10.63 -3.76
C SER A 239 -15.62 9.20 -3.24
N THR A 240 -15.25 8.26 -4.10
CA THR A 240 -15.24 6.82 -3.84
C THR A 240 -13.87 6.25 -4.16
N ALA A 241 -13.51 5.17 -3.49
CA ALA A 241 -12.25 4.47 -3.72
C ALA A 241 -12.46 2.95 -3.66
N GLY A 242 -11.88 2.23 -4.62
CA GLY A 242 -11.76 0.77 -4.66
C GLY A 242 -10.29 0.37 -4.74
N PRO A 243 -9.62 0.12 -3.60
CA PRO A 243 -8.21 -0.25 -3.58
C PRO A 243 -8.01 -1.75 -3.89
N GLU A 244 -7.23 -2.07 -4.90
CA GLU A 244 -6.79 -3.44 -5.21
C GLU A 244 -5.51 -3.72 -4.43
N GLN A 245 -5.49 -4.67 -3.49
CA GLN A 245 -4.33 -4.91 -2.63
C GLN A 245 -3.53 -6.12 -3.11
N GLU A 246 -2.34 -5.88 -3.62
CA GLU A 246 -1.36 -6.94 -3.88
C GLU A 246 -0.46 -7.21 -2.67
N TYR A 247 -0.01 -8.46 -2.53
CA TYR A 247 0.86 -8.91 -1.45
C TYR A 247 1.57 -10.23 -1.79
N PHE A 248 2.66 -10.53 -1.08
CA PHE A 248 3.32 -11.83 -1.12
C PHE A 248 3.01 -12.66 0.12
N LEU A 249 2.96 -13.98 -0.02
CA LEU A 249 2.98 -14.92 1.11
C LEU A 249 4.25 -15.75 1.08
N VAL A 250 4.96 -15.77 2.20
CA VAL A 250 6.18 -16.56 2.42
C VAL A 250 5.98 -17.48 3.61
N ASP A 251 6.54 -18.68 3.58
CA ASP A 251 6.53 -19.54 4.77
C ASP A 251 7.29 -18.89 5.93
N LYS A 252 6.70 -18.95 7.13
CA LYS A 252 7.23 -18.32 8.34
C LYS A 252 8.64 -18.80 8.70
N ASN A 253 9.00 -20.05 8.39
CA ASN A 253 10.35 -20.57 8.65
C ASN A 253 11.40 -19.93 7.73
N PHE A 254 11.07 -19.75 6.44
CA PHE A 254 11.96 -19.02 5.52
C PHE A 254 12.08 -17.55 5.89
N TYR A 255 10.97 -16.92 6.29
CA TYR A 255 10.96 -15.53 6.76
C TYR A 255 11.91 -15.31 7.94
N TYR A 256 11.87 -16.15 8.97
CA TYR A 256 12.78 -16.02 10.12
C TYR A 256 14.23 -16.43 9.83
N ALA A 257 14.46 -17.25 8.81
CA ALA A 257 15.80 -17.56 8.33
C ALA A 257 16.41 -16.42 7.47
N ARG A 258 15.67 -15.34 7.22
CA ARG A 258 16.08 -14.17 6.43
C ARG A 258 16.01 -12.88 7.27
N PRO A 259 17.11 -12.49 7.94
CA PRO A 259 17.15 -11.28 8.76
C PRO A 259 16.81 -9.99 8.02
N ASP A 260 17.07 -9.94 6.71
CA ASP A 260 16.68 -8.85 5.82
C ASP A 260 15.17 -8.80 5.59
N LEU A 261 14.52 -9.92 5.25
CA LEU A 261 13.05 -9.95 5.15
C LEU A 261 12.39 -9.55 6.48
N LEU A 262 12.92 -10.04 7.59
CA LEU A 262 12.37 -9.77 8.93
C LEU A 262 12.39 -8.29 9.30
N ASN A 263 13.49 -7.59 9.00
CA ASN A 263 13.73 -6.23 9.51
C ASN A 263 13.53 -5.13 8.45
N ALA A 264 13.71 -5.44 7.16
CA ALA A 264 13.51 -4.51 6.05
C ALA A 264 12.25 -4.81 5.22
N GLY A 265 11.59 -5.96 5.42
CA GLY A 265 10.43 -6.35 4.64
C GLY A 265 10.75 -6.77 3.19
N ARG A 266 12.04 -6.80 2.82
CA ARG A 266 12.55 -7.19 1.50
C ARG A 266 13.89 -7.90 1.60
N THR A 267 14.26 -8.62 0.56
CA THR A 267 15.56 -9.26 0.42
C THR A 267 16.62 -8.27 -0.07
N LEU A 268 17.69 -8.12 0.69
CA LEU A 268 18.85 -7.29 0.34
C LEU A 268 19.88 -8.07 -0.51
N PHE A 269 19.87 -9.40 -0.37
CA PHE A 269 20.66 -10.35 -1.15
C PHE A 269 19.76 -11.44 -1.74
N GLY A 270 20.13 -12.01 -2.87
CA GLY A 270 19.44 -13.15 -3.46
C GLY A 270 19.56 -13.16 -4.97
N ALA A 271 20.17 -14.22 -5.49
CA ALA A 271 20.29 -14.47 -6.91
C ALA A 271 18.93 -14.80 -7.56
N LYS A 272 18.80 -14.44 -8.84
CA LYS A 272 17.63 -14.78 -9.64
C LYS A 272 17.50 -16.31 -9.75
N PRO A 273 16.34 -16.91 -9.44
CA PRO A 273 16.16 -18.36 -9.57
C PRO A 273 16.15 -18.81 -11.05
N PRO A 274 16.44 -20.09 -11.34
CA PRO A 274 16.37 -20.62 -12.71
C PRO A 274 14.99 -20.51 -13.36
N LYS A 275 13.92 -20.60 -12.54
CA LYS A 275 12.55 -20.25 -12.89
C LYS A 275 12.11 -19.12 -11.97
N GLY A 276 11.77 -17.97 -12.53
CA GLY A 276 11.10 -16.86 -11.87
C GLY A 276 9.65 -16.77 -12.34
N GLN A 277 9.40 -15.85 -13.28
CA GLN A 277 8.07 -15.56 -13.83
C GLN A 277 7.99 -15.71 -15.36
N GLU A 278 9.01 -16.30 -16.00
CA GLU A 278 9.20 -16.29 -17.46
C GLU A 278 8.07 -16.98 -18.25
N PHE A 279 7.23 -17.78 -17.59
CA PHE A 279 6.14 -18.52 -18.23
C PHE A 279 4.76 -17.90 -18.03
N ASP A 280 4.65 -16.84 -17.22
CA ASP A 280 3.38 -16.21 -16.81
C ASP A 280 2.32 -17.23 -16.31
N ASP A 281 2.75 -18.43 -15.90
CA ASP A 281 1.90 -19.58 -15.56
C ASP A 281 1.25 -19.45 -14.17
N HIS A 282 1.68 -18.45 -13.42
CA HIS A 282 1.14 -18.11 -12.12
C HIS A 282 -0.12 -17.23 -12.21
N TYR A 283 -0.20 -16.35 -13.22
CA TYR A 283 -1.32 -15.41 -13.34
C TYR A 283 -2.62 -16.16 -13.66
N PHE A 284 -3.61 -16.03 -12.77
CA PHE A 284 -4.83 -16.86 -12.77
C PHE A 284 -4.60 -18.39 -12.77
N GLY A 285 -3.41 -18.84 -12.38
CA GLY A 285 -3.10 -20.26 -12.18
C GLY A 285 -3.81 -20.86 -10.96
N ALA A 286 -3.58 -22.15 -10.71
CA ALA A 286 -4.13 -22.82 -9.52
C ALA A 286 -3.51 -22.24 -8.23
N ILE A 287 -4.36 -21.87 -7.26
CA ILE A 287 -3.92 -21.40 -5.94
C ILE A 287 -3.60 -22.62 -5.05
N PRO A 288 -2.41 -22.71 -4.42
CA PRO A 288 -2.10 -23.81 -3.50
C PRO A 288 -3.09 -23.92 -2.33
N ASP A 289 -3.47 -25.13 -1.95
CA ASP A 289 -4.53 -25.38 -0.95
C ASP A 289 -4.29 -24.66 0.39
N ARG A 290 -3.04 -24.61 0.87
CA ARG A 290 -2.66 -23.90 2.09
C ARG A 290 -2.93 -22.40 1.99
N VAL A 291 -2.63 -21.80 0.83
CA VAL A 291 -2.88 -20.38 0.57
C VAL A 291 -4.38 -20.13 0.41
N LEU A 292 -5.08 -20.99 -0.33
CA LEU A 292 -6.52 -20.84 -0.52
C LEU A 292 -7.27 -20.94 0.82
N SER A 293 -6.83 -21.82 1.73
CA SER A 293 -7.36 -21.92 3.10
C SER A 293 -7.15 -20.63 3.89
N PHE A 294 -5.96 -20.02 3.79
CA PHE A 294 -5.69 -18.69 4.34
C PHE A 294 -6.66 -17.63 3.77
N MET A 295 -6.83 -17.58 2.45
CA MET A 295 -7.69 -16.59 1.80
C MET A 295 -9.15 -16.71 2.23
N PHE A 296 -9.64 -17.94 2.40
CA PHE A 296 -10.99 -18.20 2.92
C PHE A 296 -11.20 -17.64 4.33
N ASP A 297 -10.22 -17.80 5.23
CA ASP A 297 -10.32 -17.29 6.61
C ASP A 297 -10.16 -15.77 6.63
N ALA A 298 -9.25 -15.22 5.81
CA ALA A 298 -9.08 -13.79 5.69
C ALA A 298 -10.38 -13.12 5.22
N GLU A 299 -11.00 -13.61 4.15
CA GLU A 299 -12.31 -13.13 3.67
C GLU A 299 -13.40 -13.23 4.74
N ARG A 300 -13.44 -14.34 5.47
CA ARG A 300 -14.41 -14.54 6.56
C ARG A 300 -14.30 -13.42 7.59
N GLU A 301 -13.08 -13.11 8.03
CA GLU A 301 -12.82 -12.05 9.00
C GLU A 301 -13.11 -10.65 8.41
N LEU A 302 -12.80 -10.42 7.13
CA LEU A 302 -13.12 -9.17 6.44
C LEU A 302 -14.65 -8.95 6.33
N PHE A 303 -15.43 -9.98 6.02
CA PHE A 303 -16.88 -9.88 5.98
C PHE A 303 -17.49 -9.54 7.35
N LYS A 304 -16.97 -10.11 8.44
CA LYS A 304 -17.39 -9.74 9.81
C LYS A 304 -17.22 -8.26 10.08
N LEU A 305 -16.12 -7.67 9.58
CA LEU A 305 -15.79 -6.25 9.68
C LEU A 305 -16.53 -5.37 8.65
N GLY A 306 -17.41 -5.94 7.82
CA GLY A 306 -18.19 -5.20 6.83
C GLY A 306 -17.46 -4.91 5.52
N ILE A 307 -16.25 -5.43 5.34
CA ILE A 307 -15.43 -5.18 4.15
C ILE A 307 -15.93 -6.06 2.98
N PRO A 308 -16.41 -5.49 1.87
CA PRO A 308 -17.08 -6.23 0.81
C PRO A 308 -16.08 -6.81 -0.20
N VAL A 309 -15.28 -7.79 0.21
CA VAL A 309 -14.35 -8.49 -0.69
C VAL A 309 -15.09 -9.07 -1.89
N LYS A 310 -14.59 -8.79 -3.10
CA LYS A 310 -15.21 -9.23 -4.35
C LYS A 310 -14.36 -10.23 -5.11
N THR A 311 -13.05 -10.00 -5.15
CA THR A 311 -12.13 -10.76 -6.00
C THR A 311 -10.86 -11.13 -5.23
N ARG A 312 -10.33 -12.32 -5.53
CA ARG A 312 -8.98 -12.77 -5.15
C ARG A 312 -8.38 -13.62 -6.28
N HIS A 313 -7.08 -13.54 -6.49
CA HIS A 313 -6.35 -14.40 -7.43
C HIS A 313 -4.85 -14.42 -7.17
N ASN A 314 -4.15 -15.33 -7.88
CA ASN A 314 -2.70 -15.25 -8.05
C ASN A 314 -2.35 -14.06 -8.93
N GLU A 315 -1.25 -13.39 -8.59
CA GLU A 315 -0.61 -12.40 -9.42
C GLU A 315 0.50 -13.02 -10.29
N VAL A 316 1.19 -12.19 -11.07
CA VAL A 316 2.21 -12.62 -12.03
C VAL A 316 3.43 -13.27 -11.36
N ALA A 317 3.93 -12.73 -10.25
CA ALA A 317 5.09 -13.33 -9.58
C ALA A 317 4.70 -14.55 -8.71
N PRO A 318 5.58 -15.56 -8.60
CA PRO A 318 5.34 -16.70 -7.71
C PRO A 318 5.13 -16.25 -6.26
N GLY A 319 4.03 -16.69 -5.65
CA GLY A 319 3.71 -16.33 -4.27
C GLY A 319 3.19 -14.90 -4.09
N GLN A 320 2.91 -14.19 -5.18
CA GLN A 320 2.16 -12.92 -5.20
C GLN A 320 0.66 -13.20 -5.40
N PHE A 321 -0.17 -12.42 -4.74
CA PHE A 321 -1.62 -12.53 -4.78
C PHE A 321 -2.26 -11.15 -4.73
N GLU A 322 -3.51 -11.06 -5.18
CA GLU A 322 -4.34 -9.86 -5.07
C GLU A 322 -5.63 -10.17 -4.29
N ILE A 323 -6.11 -9.19 -3.54
CA ILE A 323 -7.46 -9.13 -3.00
C ILE A 323 -8.08 -7.75 -3.26
N ALA A 324 -9.29 -7.71 -3.79
CA ALA A 324 -9.99 -6.47 -4.14
C ALA A 324 -11.40 -6.44 -3.52
N PRO A 325 -11.70 -5.49 -2.62
CA PRO A 325 -13.06 -5.17 -2.20
C PRO A 325 -13.80 -4.34 -3.24
N LEU A 326 -15.13 -4.29 -3.13
CA LEU A 326 -15.93 -3.29 -3.84
C LEU A 326 -15.54 -1.88 -3.40
N PHE A 327 -15.71 -0.91 -4.30
CA PHE A 327 -15.51 0.49 -3.97
C PHE A 327 -16.51 0.96 -2.91
N GLU A 328 -16.06 1.88 -2.07
CA GLU A 328 -16.87 2.53 -1.03
C GLU A 328 -16.61 4.04 -1.04
N SER A 329 -17.30 4.80 -0.20
CA SER A 329 -16.94 6.20 0.05
C SER A 329 -15.46 6.28 0.43
N ALA A 330 -14.72 7.26 -0.10
CA ALA A 330 -13.28 7.38 0.07
C ALA A 330 -12.82 7.30 1.54
N ASN A 331 -13.62 7.84 2.47
CA ASN A 331 -13.35 7.74 3.90
C ASN A 331 -13.43 6.29 4.43
N ILE A 332 -14.51 5.57 4.13
CA ILE A 332 -14.71 4.16 4.53
C ILE A 332 -13.66 3.27 3.87
N ALA A 333 -13.44 3.45 2.57
CA ALA A 333 -12.44 2.70 1.82
C ALA A 333 -11.03 2.87 2.42
N THR A 334 -10.70 4.05 2.93
CA THR A 334 -9.41 4.30 3.62
C THR A 334 -9.29 3.49 4.90
N ASP A 335 -10.32 3.46 5.74
CA ASP A 335 -10.33 2.67 6.98
C ASP A 335 -10.32 1.17 6.69
N HIS A 336 -11.16 0.71 5.78
CA HIS A 336 -11.26 -0.68 5.36
C HIS A 336 -9.96 -1.17 4.72
N GLN A 337 -9.25 -0.33 3.97
CA GLN A 337 -7.95 -0.67 3.39
C GLN A 337 -6.91 -1.00 4.47
N GLN A 338 -6.86 -0.21 5.55
CA GLN A 338 -5.94 -0.47 6.67
C GLN A 338 -6.33 -1.74 7.44
N LEU A 339 -7.62 -1.91 7.71
CA LEU A 339 -8.15 -3.14 8.33
C LEU A 339 -7.88 -4.38 7.47
N LEU A 340 -7.96 -4.25 6.15
CA LEU A 340 -7.68 -5.32 5.22
C LEU A 340 -6.22 -5.78 5.34
N MET A 341 -5.26 -4.86 5.30
CA MET A 341 -3.83 -5.19 5.47
C MET A 341 -3.56 -5.88 6.83
N THR A 342 -4.11 -5.34 7.91
CA THR A 342 -3.93 -5.91 9.26
C THR A 342 -4.54 -7.29 9.38
N THR A 343 -5.71 -7.50 8.77
CA THR A 343 -6.40 -8.80 8.75
C THR A 343 -5.61 -9.83 7.96
N LEU A 344 -5.07 -9.46 6.78
CA LEU A 344 -4.20 -10.37 6.00
C LEU A 344 -2.98 -10.82 6.81
N ARG A 345 -2.25 -9.88 7.43
CA ARG A 345 -1.06 -10.19 8.24
C ARG A 345 -1.40 -11.11 9.41
N ARG A 346 -2.42 -10.76 10.19
CA ARG A 346 -2.86 -11.54 11.36
C ARG A 346 -3.33 -12.95 10.97
N THR A 347 -4.08 -13.07 9.88
CA THR A 347 -4.60 -14.36 9.43
C THR A 347 -3.50 -15.22 8.83
N ALA A 348 -2.53 -14.66 8.11
CA ALA A 348 -1.41 -15.42 7.53
C ALA A 348 -0.63 -16.22 8.58
N GLU A 349 -0.42 -15.64 9.78
CA GLU A 349 0.32 -16.31 10.85
C GLU A 349 -0.32 -17.62 11.31
N LYS A 350 -1.67 -17.71 11.28
CA LYS A 350 -2.41 -18.94 11.61
C LYS A 350 -2.05 -20.09 10.69
N TYR A 351 -1.72 -19.78 9.43
CA TYR A 351 -1.38 -20.77 8.42
C TYR A 351 0.13 -20.99 8.31
N GLY A 352 0.93 -20.49 9.27
CA GLY A 352 2.39 -20.54 9.23
C GLY A 352 2.99 -19.74 8.08
N LEU A 353 2.25 -18.75 7.57
CA LEU A 353 2.66 -17.86 6.50
C LEU A 353 2.92 -16.46 7.06
N VAL A 354 3.68 -15.65 6.33
CA VAL A 354 3.89 -14.23 6.58
C VAL A 354 3.42 -13.47 5.35
N CYS A 355 2.51 -12.51 5.55
CA CYS A 355 2.03 -11.62 4.50
C CYS A 355 2.95 -10.40 4.38
N LEU A 356 3.67 -10.33 3.26
CA LEU A 356 4.55 -9.21 2.92
C LEU A 356 3.79 -8.22 2.05
N THR A 357 3.69 -6.98 2.51
CA THR A 357 3.06 -5.88 1.77
C THR A 357 4.08 -4.89 1.21
N HIS A 358 5.38 -5.14 1.36
CA HIS A 358 6.43 -4.33 0.76
C HIS A 358 6.30 -4.36 -0.78
N GLU A 359 6.53 -3.24 -1.44
CA GLU A 359 6.30 -3.03 -2.88
C GLU A 359 7.24 -3.86 -3.76
N LYS A 360 8.42 -4.19 -3.25
CA LYS A 360 9.40 -5.04 -3.93
C LYS A 360 10.12 -6.01 -2.97
N PRO A 361 9.43 -7.07 -2.47
CA PRO A 361 10.04 -7.97 -1.48
C PRO A 361 11.20 -8.77 -2.07
N PHE A 362 11.08 -9.18 -3.34
CA PHE A 362 12.08 -9.95 -4.09
C PHE A 362 12.52 -9.19 -5.35
N ALA A 363 13.82 -9.15 -5.61
CA ALA A 363 14.35 -8.55 -6.83
C ALA A 363 14.12 -9.46 -8.06
N GLY A 364 14.02 -8.88 -9.26
CA GLY A 364 13.93 -9.65 -10.51
C GLY A 364 12.58 -10.30 -10.83
N VAL A 365 11.56 -10.09 -9.99
CA VAL A 365 10.15 -10.50 -10.22
C VAL A 365 9.22 -9.29 -10.13
N ASN A 366 7.92 -9.41 -10.46
CA ASN A 366 6.93 -8.34 -10.32
C ASN A 366 6.90 -7.80 -8.88
N GLY A 367 6.63 -6.50 -8.74
CA GLY A 367 6.43 -5.86 -7.44
C GLY A 367 4.94 -5.82 -7.09
N SER A 368 4.62 -5.50 -5.83
CA SER A 368 3.25 -5.39 -5.35
C SER A 368 2.75 -3.95 -5.41
N GLY A 369 1.66 -3.73 -6.13
CA GLY A 369 0.95 -2.45 -6.23
C GLY A 369 -0.23 -2.32 -5.25
N LYS A 370 -0.81 -1.11 -5.22
CA LYS A 370 -2.17 -0.92 -4.72
C LYS A 370 -2.96 -0.01 -5.64
N HIS A 371 -3.56 -0.53 -6.70
CA HIS A 371 -4.32 0.32 -7.61
C HIS A 371 -5.51 0.95 -6.89
N VAL A 372 -5.66 2.27 -7.01
CA VAL A 372 -6.78 2.99 -6.39
C VAL A 372 -7.76 3.41 -7.49
N ASN A 373 -8.86 2.69 -7.59
CA ASN A 373 -9.97 3.05 -8.44
C ASN A 373 -10.75 4.21 -7.80
N TRP A 374 -10.57 5.42 -8.31
CA TRP A 374 -11.17 6.66 -7.80
C TRP A 374 -12.28 7.18 -8.72
N SER A 375 -13.41 7.57 -8.11
CA SER A 375 -14.50 8.27 -8.78
C SER A 375 -15.23 9.23 -7.84
N MET A 376 -16.20 9.98 -8.34
CA MET A 376 -17.04 10.90 -7.57
C MET A 376 -18.49 10.89 -8.04
N GLY A 377 -19.42 11.02 -7.10
CA GLY A 377 -20.85 10.96 -7.40
C GLY A 377 -21.72 11.34 -6.22
N SER A 378 -23.02 11.45 -6.47
CA SER A 378 -24.03 11.68 -5.43
C SER A 378 -25.16 10.66 -5.53
N ALA A 379 -25.97 10.55 -4.47
CA ALA A 379 -27.14 9.68 -4.47
C ALA A 379 -28.18 10.05 -5.56
N SER A 380 -28.26 11.32 -5.94
CA SER A 380 -29.22 11.81 -6.93
C SER A 380 -28.71 11.77 -8.36
N GLN A 381 -27.42 12.04 -8.58
CA GLN A 381 -26.82 12.13 -9.92
C GLN A 381 -26.06 10.86 -10.32
N GLY A 382 -25.84 9.92 -9.40
CA GLY A 382 -25.02 8.75 -9.65
C GLY A 382 -23.55 9.14 -9.85
N ASN A 383 -22.87 8.41 -10.73
CA ASN A 383 -21.44 8.59 -11.00
C ASN A 383 -21.22 9.70 -12.04
N LEU A 384 -20.47 10.74 -11.66
CA LEU A 384 -20.18 11.91 -12.51
C LEU A 384 -19.09 11.65 -13.56
N LEU A 385 -18.40 10.51 -13.45
CA LEU A 385 -17.40 10.04 -14.42
C LEU A 385 -17.93 8.90 -15.29
N ASP A 386 -19.25 8.67 -15.30
CA ASP A 386 -19.88 7.74 -16.24
C ASP A 386 -20.14 8.46 -17.58
N PRO A 387 -19.51 8.02 -18.69
CA PRO A 387 -19.68 8.65 -19.99
C PRO A 387 -21.06 8.37 -20.61
N GLY A 388 -21.75 7.31 -20.18
CA GLY A 388 -22.97 6.83 -20.82
C GLY A 388 -22.74 6.24 -22.22
N ASP A 389 -23.81 6.08 -22.98
CA ASP A 389 -23.77 5.49 -24.32
C ASP A 389 -23.32 6.49 -25.41
N THR A 390 -23.55 7.79 -25.20
CA THR A 390 -23.13 8.89 -26.10
C THR A 390 -22.21 9.89 -25.38
N PRO A 391 -20.92 9.53 -25.16
CA PRO A 391 -20.00 10.35 -24.38
C PRO A 391 -19.82 11.78 -24.91
N HIS A 392 -19.90 11.97 -26.24
CA HIS A 392 -19.76 13.26 -26.90
C HIS A 392 -20.95 14.22 -26.65
N GLU A 393 -22.12 13.70 -26.29
CA GLU A 393 -23.31 14.49 -25.95
C GLU A 393 -23.41 14.76 -24.43
N ASN A 394 -22.68 14.00 -23.61
CA ASN A 394 -22.72 14.09 -22.15
C ASN A 394 -21.85 15.24 -21.62
N ALA A 395 -22.38 16.46 -21.73
CA ALA A 395 -21.67 17.69 -21.32
C ALA A 395 -21.22 17.68 -19.85
N GLN A 396 -22.02 17.08 -18.95
CA GLN A 396 -21.65 16.97 -17.53
C GLN A 396 -20.40 16.08 -17.38
N PHE A 397 -20.42 14.88 -17.96
CA PHE A 397 -19.27 13.98 -17.94
C PHE A 397 -18.02 14.64 -18.55
N LEU A 398 -18.14 15.26 -19.71
CA LEU A 398 -17.01 15.89 -20.40
C LEU A 398 -16.37 17.00 -19.54
N LEU A 399 -17.18 17.77 -18.81
CA LEU A 399 -16.67 18.78 -17.88
C LEU A 399 -15.92 18.16 -16.70
N PHE A 400 -16.48 17.15 -16.05
CA PHE A 400 -15.81 16.47 -14.93
C PHE A 400 -14.54 15.76 -15.38
N CYS A 401 -14.56 15.09 -16.54
CA CYS A 401 -13.40 14.44 -17.12
C CYS A 401 -12.32 15.46 -17.54
N GLY A 402 -12.71 16.58 -18.17
CA GLY A 402 -11.81 17.69 -18.49
C GLY A 402 -11.17 18.31 -17.24
N ALA A 403 -11.93 18.48 -16.17
CA ALA A 403 -11.41 18.95 -14.89
C ALA A 403 -10.38 17.98 -14.29
N VAL A 404 -10.59 16.66 -14.41
CA VAL A 404 -9.58 15.66 -13.99
C VAL A 404 -8.30 15.76 -14.83
N ILE A 405 -8.41 15.89 -16.16
CA ILE A 405 -7.24 16.06 -17.05
C ILE A 405 -6.43 17.29 -16.65
N ARG A 406 -7.10 18.43 -16.45
CA ARG A 406 -6.47 19.66 -15.96
C ARG A 406 -5.77 19.44 -14.61
N ALA A 407 -6.46 18.80 -13.67
CA ALA A 407 -5.95 18.56 -12.33
C ALA A 407 -4.66 17.73 -12.34
N VAL A 408 -4.66 16.63 -13.11
CA VAL A 408 -3.50 15.72 -13.22
C VAL A 408 -2.34 16.42 -13.91
N HIS A 409 -2.56 17.17 -14.99
CA HIS A 409 -1.48 17.87 -15.69
C HIS A 409 -0.82 18.95 -14.80
N LYS A 410 -1.65 19.78 -14.16
CA LYS A 410 -1.19 20.91 -13.34
C LYS A 410 -0.44 20.42 -12.10
N PHE A 411 -0.95 19.39 -11.42
CA PHE A 411 -0.40 18.90 -10.16
C PHE A 411 0.28 17.53 -10.27
N GLN A 412 0.86 17.21 -11.42
CA GLN A 412 1.57 15.94 -11.67
C GLN A 412 2.68 15.67 -10.65
N GLY A 413 3.41 16.70 -10.25
CA GLY A 413 4.45 16.59 -9.22
C GLY A 413 3.88 16.12 -7.89
N LEU A 414 2.78 16.73 -7.44
CA LEU A 414 2.10 16.37 -6.19
C LEU A 414 1.60 14.91 -6.21
N LEU A 415 1.03 14.45 -7.33
CA LEU A 415 0.61 13.05 -7.48
C LEU A 415 1.79 12.08 -7.36
N ARG A 416 2.97 12.42 -7.91
CA ARG A 416 4.19 11.63 -7.74
C ARG A 416 4.73 11.68 -6.31
N SER A 417 4.63 12.82 -5.62
CA SER A 417 5.08 12.98 -4.22
C SER A 417 4.24 12.18 -3.23
N VAL A 418 2.92 12.14 -3.40
CA VAL A 418 2.05 11.41 -2.45
C VAL A 418 2.14 9.90 -2.57
N VAL A 419 2.86 9.37 -3.57
CA VAL A 419 3.20 7.94 -3.69
C VAL A 419 4.69 7.66 -3.48
N ALA A 420 5.46 8.67 -3.05
CA ALA A 420 6.88 8.53 -2.82
C ALA A 420 7.18 7.79 -1.50
N SER A 421 7.97 6.73 -1.58
CA SER A 421 8.53 6.00 -0.45
C SER A 421 9.76 5.23 -0.91
N ALA A 422 10.68 4.96 0.03
CA ALA A 422 11.87 4.14 -0.23
C ALA A 422 11.51 2.80 -0.91
N SER A 423 10.44 2.16 -0.45
CA SER A 423 10.00 0.88 -0.97
C SER A 423 9.39 0.97 -2.38
N ASN A 424 8.61 2.01 -2.67
CA ASN A 424 7.93 2.17 -3.96
C ASN A 424 8.90 2.60 -5.08
N ASP A 425 10.02 3.24 -4.74
CA ASP A 425 11.09 3.55 -5.71
C ASP A 425 11.71 2.27 -6.30
N HIS A 426 11.67 1.14 -5.58
CA HIS A 426 12.09 -0.16 -6.11
C HIS A 426 11.06 -0.83 -7.03
N ARG A 427 9.84 -0.28 -7.10
CA ARG A 427 8.72 -0.84 -7.88
C ARG A 427 8.48 -0.06 -9.17
N LEU A 428 8.38 1.27 -9.09
CA LEU A 428 7.96 2.12 -10.21
C LEU A 428 8.91 2.02 -11.42
N GLY A 429 8.35 1.99 -12.63
CA GLY A 429 9.10 1.98 -13.90
C GLY A 429 9.60 0.62 -14.37
N ALA A 430 9.13 -0.49 -13.79
CA ALA A 430 9.49 -1.84 -14.22
C ALA A 430 8.35 -2.84 -13.98
N ASN A 431 8.32 -3.95 -14.72
CA ASN A 431 7.48 -5.14 -14.47
C ASN A 431 6.02 -4.79 -14.11
N GLU A 432 5.29 -4.17 -15.05
CA GLU A 432 3.87 -3.77 -14.93
C GLU A 432 3.56 -2.62 -13.94
N ALA A 433 4.54 -2.11 -13.19
CA ALA A 433 4.37 -0.88 -12.42
C ALA A 433 4.59 0.36 -13.31
N PRO A 434 3.77 1.42 -13.22
CA PRO A 434 3.91 2.59 -14.09
C PRO A 434 5.24 3.34 -13.85
N PRO A 435 5.76 4.07 -14.84
CA PRO A 435 6.91 4.95 -14.64
C PRO A 435 6.58 6.11 -13.69
N ALA A 436 7.61 6.84 -13.24
CA ALA A 436 7.45 8.02 -12.39
C ALA A 436 6.83 9.23 -13.12
N ILE A 437 6.67 9.15 -14.45
CA ILE A 437 6.05 10.16 -15.30
C ILE A 437 4.53 10.03 -15.17
N ILE A 438 3.87 11.03 -14.58
CA ILE A 438 2.40 11.03 -14.44
C ILE A 438 1.76 11.42 -15.77
N SER A 439 1.03 10.47 -16.38
CA SER A 439 0.26 10.65 -17.61
C SER A 439 -1.15 10.09 -17.48
N VAL A 440 -2.08 10.60 -18.29
CA VAL A 440 -3.48 10.17 -18.31
C VAL A 440 -3.74 9.28 -19.53
N PHE A 441 -4.27 8.09 -19.30
CA PHE A 441 -4.83 7.23 -20.34
C PHE A 441 -6.35 7.44 -20.41
N LEU A 442 -6.87 7.79 -21.59
CA LEU A 442 -8.33 7.93 -21.81
C LEU A 442 -8.92 6.81 -22.69
N GLY A 443 -8.07 6.11 -23.43
CA GLY A 443 -8.48 5.20 -24.49
C GLY A 443 -8.97 5.93 -25.74
N ASP A 444 -9.01 5.20 -26.86
CA ASP A 444 -9.19 5.79 -28.19
C ASP A 444 -10.51 6.57 -28.34
N GLN A 445 -11.61 6.06 -27.77
CA GLN A 445 -12.92 6.69 -27.88
C GLN A 445 -12.94 8.09 -27.25
N LEU A 446 -12.44 8.22 -26.03
CA LEU A 446 -12.48 9.50 -25.32
C LEU A 446 -11.38 10.45 -25.82
N THR A 447 -10.21 9.93 -26.17
CA THR A 447 -9.17 10.73 -26.83
C THR A 447 -9.68 11.36 -28.12
N ASP A 448 -10.38 10.59 -28.96
CA ASP A 448 -11.01 11.11 -30.18
C ASP A 448 -12.04 12.21 -29.87
N VAL A 449 -12.90 12.02 -28.86
CA VAL A 449 -13.87 13.05 -28.44
C VAL A 449 -13.18 14.35 -28.01
N PHE A 450 -12.11 14.27 -27.21
CA PHE A 450 -11.38 15.46 -26.77
C PHE A 450 -10.57 16.13 -27.89
N GLU A 451 -10.04 15.37 -28.86
CA GLU A 451 -9.41 15.93 -30.08
C GLU A 451 -10.46 16.60 -30.99
N GLN A 452 -11.68 16.08 -31.10
CA GLN A 452 -12.76 16.77 -31.80
C GLN A 452 -13.15 18.08 -31.11
N ILE A 453 -13.22 18.11 -29.77
CA ILE A 453 -13.45 19.35 -29.01
C ILE A 453 -12.37 20.38 -29.29
N LYS A 454 -11.11 19.96 -29.40
CA LYS A 454 -9.99 20.81 -29.79
C LYS A 454 -10.16 21.38 -31.22
N ALA A 455 -10.74 20.60 -32.13
CA ALA A 455 -10.98 20.99 -33.53
C ALA A 455 -12.25 21.83 -33.77
N GLY A 456 -13.04 22.13 -32.74
CA GLY A 456 -14.24 22.98 -32.85
C GLY A 456 -15.56 22.33 -32.45
N GLY A 457 -15.53 21.17 -31.79
CA GLY A 457 -16.68 20.52 -31.15
C GLY A 457 -16.77 19.02 -31.46
N ALA A 458 -17.22 18.22 -30.48
CA ALA A 458 -17.43 16.79 -30.66
C ALA A 458 -18.79 16.50 -31.30
N ASN A 459 -18.77 15.75 -32.42
CA ASN A 459 -19.99 15.37 -33.17
C ASN A 459 -20.21 13.85 -33.21
N SER A 460 -19.24 13.06 -32.76
CA SER A 460 -19.31 11.61 -32.77
C SER A 460 -18.37 10.99 -31.74
N SER A 461 -18.55 9.71 -31.46
CA SER A 461 -17.62 8.90 -30.67
C SER A 461 -17.48 7.52 -31.31
N ILE A 462 -16.28 6.92 -31.21
CA ILE A 462 -16.01 5.57 -31.73
C ILE A 462 -17.00 4.56 -31.11
N PRO A 463 -17.80 3.82 -31.90
CA PRO A 463 -18.82 2.92 -31.36
C PRO A 463 -18.20 1.64 -30.78
N LYS A 464 -18.85 1.08 -29.76
CA LYS A 464 -18.56 -0.29 -29.28
C LYS A 464 -18.87 -1.29 -30.39
N GLY A 465 -17.97 -2.24 -30.62
CA GLY A 465 -18.10 -3.26 -31.65
C GLY A 465 -18.74 -4.56 -31.14
N THR A 466 -18.83 -5.56 -32.00
CA THR A 466 -19.09 -6.95 -31.61
C THR A 466 -17.98 -7.85 -32.15
N LEU A 467 -17.50 -8.77 -31.32
CA LEU A 467 -16.48 -9.74 -31.67
C LEU A 467 -17.15 -11.09 -31.93
N THR A 468 -16.95 -11.63 -33.14
CA THR A 468 -17.38 -12.99 -33.47
C THR A 468 -16.19 -13.92 -33.25
N VAL A 469 -16.27 -14.81 -32.26
CA VAL A 469 -15.18 -15.72 -31.85
C VAL A 469 -14.97 -16.87 -32.85
N GLY A 470 -15.79 -16.95 -33.91
CA GLY A 470 -15.67 -17.99 -34.95
C GLY A 470 -16.11 -19.39 -34.50
N VAL A 471 -16.82 -19.48 -33.37
CA VAL A 471 -17.42 -20.72 -32.85
C VAL A 471 -18.92 -20.48 -32.65
N ASP A 472 -19.74 -21.17 -33.43
CA ASP A 472 -21.19 -20.89 -33.57
C ASP A 472 -22.01 -21.06 -32.28
N VAL A 473 -21.49 -21.79 -31.29
CA VAL A 473 -22.17 -21.99 -29.99
C VAL A 473 -21.94 -20.83 -29.02
N LEU A 474 -20.98 -19.94 -29.30
CA LEU A 474 -20.66 -18.80 -28.44
C LEU A 474 -21.44 -17.57 -28.91
N PRO A 475 -22.08 -16.81 -28.01
CA PRO A 475 -22.75 -15.58 -28.39
C PRO A 475 -21.72 -14.55 -28.91
N PRO A 476 -22.11 -13.67 -29.84
CA PRO A 476 -21.30 -12.50 -30.18
C PRO A 476 -20.95 -11.72 -28.92
N LEU A 477 -19.67 -11.45 -28.70
CA LEU A 477 -19.22 -10.74 -27.50
C LEU A 477 -19.24 -9.23 -27.78
N PRO A 478 -19.74 -8.40 -26.86
CA PRO A 478 -19.57 -6.95 -26.97
C PRO A 478 -18.06 -6.62 -26.93
N LYS A 479 -17.59 -5.80 -27.87
CA LYS A 479 -16.21 -5.33 -27.94
C LYS A 479 -16.18 -3.86 -27.52
N ASP A 480 -15.33 -3.53 -26.55
CA ASP A 480 -15.10 -2.14 -26.15
C ASP A 480 -14.44 -1.34 -27.29
N ALA A 481 -14.58 -0.01 -27.24
CA ALA A 481 -14.16 0.89 -28.30
C ALA A 481 -12.62 1.07 -28.42
N GLY A 482 -11.86 0.58 -27.44
CA GLY A 482 -10.39 0.60 -27.41
C GLY A 482 -9.85 -0.46 -26.47
N ASP A 483 -8.55 -0.73 -26.56
CA ASP A 483 -7.86 -1.64 -25.64
C ASP A 483 -7.49 -0.94 -24.32
N ARG A 484 -7.16 -1.69 -23.27
CA ARG A 484 -6.74 -1.13 -21.97
C ARG A 484 -5.23 -0.96 -21.94
N ASN A 485 -4.76 0.15 -21.39
CA ASN A 485 -3.33 0.37 -21.14
C ASN A 485 -2.97 -0.03 -19.71
N ARG A 486 -2.00 -0.94 -19.55
CA ARG A 486 -1.50 -1.40 -18.24
C ARG A 486 -0.40 -0.51 -17.64
N THR A 487 0.31 0.24 -18.49
CA THR A 487 1.55 0.98 -18.15
C THR A 487 1.29 2.41 -17.67
N SER A 488 0.11 2.95 -17.94
CA SER A 488 -0.25 4.32 -17.54
C SER A 488 -0.48 4.41 -16.03
N PRO A 489 0.05 5.46 -15.36
CA PRO A 489 -0.15 5.67 -13.94
C PRO A 489 -1.58 6.09 -13.59
N PHE A 490 -2.28 6.82 -14.47
CA PHE A 490 -3.62 7.35 -14.22
C PHE A 490 -4.55 7.03 -15.39
N ALA A 491 -5.29 5.93 -15.29
CA ALA A 491 -6.04 5.40 -16.43
C ALA A 491 -7.55 5.48 -16.26
N PHE A 492 -8.25 6.01 -17.25
CA PHE A 492 -9.71 5.93 -17.31
C PHE A 492 -10.15 4.50 -17.66
N THR A 493 -10.89 3.87 -16.76
CA THR A 493 -11.33 2.47 -16.88
C THR A 493 -12.84 2.35 -17.03
N GLY A 494 -13.40 3.22 -17.87
CA GLY A 494 -14.78 3.18 -18.35
C GLY A 494 -15.73 4.09 -17.59
N ASN A 495 -15.60 4.19 -16.27
CA ASN A 495 -16.45 5.06 -15.44
C ASN A 495 -15.75 5.63 -14.20
N ARG A 496 -14.42 5.53 -14.16
CA ARG A 496 -13.58 5.92 -13.03
C ARG A 496 -12.13 6.04 -13.51
N PHE A 497 -11.27 6.64 -12.70
CA PHE A 497 -9.83 6.63 -12.93
C PHE A 497 -9.14 5.66 -11.99
N GLU A 498 -8.19 4.91 -12.49
CA GLU A 498 -7.37 3.98 -11.75
C GLU A 498 -5.97 4.59 -11.57
N PHE A 499 -5.60 4.86 -10.32
CA PHE A 499 -4.27 5.37 -9.98
C PHE A 499 -3.35 4.22 -9.56
N ARG A 500 -2.42 3.84 -10.43
CA ARG A 500 -1.59 2.63 -10.30
C ARG A 500 -0.26 2.85 -9.58
N ALA A 501 0.14 4.11 -9.40
CA ALA A 501 1.43 4.45 -8.81
C ALA A 501 1.49 4.24 -7.28
N VAL A 502 0.35 4.02 -6.62
CA VAL A 502 0.27 3.81 -5.17
C VAL A 502 0.92 2.48 -4.76
N GLY A 503 1.76 2.51 -3.73
CA GLY A 503 2.47 1.32 -3.23
C GLY A 503 1.59 0.36 -2.41
N SER A 504 1.90 -0.94 -2.44
CA SER A 504 1.18 -1.98 -1.69
C SER A 504 1.24 -1.81 -0.17
N ASN A 505 2.28 -1.19 0.40
CA ASN A 505 2.39 -0.94 1.84
C ASN A 505 1.75 0.39 2.24
N GLN A 506 1.54 1.29 1.28
CA GLN A 506 1.14 2.67 1.54
C GLN A 506 -0.34 2.81 1.93
N SER A 507 -0.67 3.76 2.80
CA SER A 507 -2.07 4.17 3.00
C SER A 507 -2.61 4.92 1.78
N ILE A 508 -3.84 4.61 1.37
CA ILE A 508 -4.51 5.31 0.25
C ILE A 508 -4.95 6.74 0.60
N ALA A 509 -4.88 7.14 1.87
CA ALA A 509 -5.30 8.47 2.32
C ALA A 509 -4.55 9.61 1.61
N GLY A 510 -3.22 9.51 1.51
CA GLY A 510 -2.40 10.55 0.85
C GLY A 510 -2.79 10.75 -0.62
N PRO A 511 -2.81 9.69 -1.44
CA PRO A 511 -3.35 9.73 -2.80
C PRO A 511 -4.76 10.32 -2.90
N LEU A 512 -5.69 9.90 -2.03
CA LEU A 512 -7.06 10.43 -2.03
C LEU A 512 -7.13 11.92 -1.69
N VAL A 513 -6.35 12.37 -0.72
CA VAL A 513 -6.26 13.79 -0.34
C VAL A 513 -5.77 14.61 -1.52
N ALA A 514 -4.70 14.17 -2.20
CA ALA A 514 -4.21 14.84 -3.38
C ALA A 514 -5.27 14.86 -4.49
N MET A 515 -5.77 13.70 -4.92
CA MET A 515 -6.75 13.58 -6.01
C MET A 515 -8.01 14.41 -5.77
N ASN A 516 -8.60 14.33 -4.57
CA ASN A 516 -9.79 15.11 -4.22
C ASN A 516 -9.51 16.63 -4.28
N THR A 517 -8.36 17.08 -3.78
CA THR A 517 -8.03 18.50 -3.67
C THR A 517 -7.65 19.11 -5.03
N ILE A 518 -6.86 18.41 -5.85
CA ILE A 518 -6.49 18.89 -7.21
C ILE A 518 -7.72 18.96 -8.12
N VAL A 519 -8.65 18.01 -7.97
CA VAL A 519 -9.91 18.03 -8.71
C VAL A 519 -10.83 19.11 -8.18
N ALA A 520 -10.91 19.32 -6.85
CA ALA A 520 -11.64 20.46 -6.29
C ALA A 520 -11.12 21.79 -6.88
N GLU A 521 -9.80 21.96 -7.03
CA GLU A 521 -9.23 23.16 -7.66
C GLU A 521 -9.59 23.31 -9.12
N SER A 522 -9.58 22.21 -9.87
CA SER A 522 -9.97 22.25 -11.28
C SER A 522 -11.46 22.49 -11.46
N LEU A 523 -12.31 21.97 -10.57
CA LEU A 523 -13.74 22.26 -10.56
C LEU A 523 -14.04 23.71 -10.16
N ASP A 524 -13.31 24.29 -9.20
CA ASP A 524 -13.42 25.72 -8.87
C ASP A 524 -13.07 26.60 -10.08
N TYR A 525 -11.95 26.31 -10.74
CA TYR A 525 -11.57 26.99 -11.97
C TYR A 525 -12.65 26.91 -13.04
N CYS A 526 -13.19 25.70 -13.29
CA CYS A 526 -14.26 25.49 -14.26
C CYS A 526 -15.54 26.23 -13.87
N ALA A 527 -15.96 26.13 -12.60
CA ALA A 527 -17.17 26.76 -12.09
C ALA A 527 -17.09 28.27 -12.25
N THR A 528 -15.98 28.87 -11.83
CA THR A 528 -15.78 30.32 -11.91
C THR A 528 -15.82 30.82 -13.36
N LYS A 529 -15.13 30.16 -14.28
CA LYS A 529 -15.15 30.52 -15.72
C LYS A 529 -16.55 30.39 -16.33
N LEU A 530 -17.30 29.35 -15.98
CA LEU A 530 -18.66 29.14 -16.50
C LEU A 530 -19.67 30.10 -15.87
N GLU A 531 -19.57 30.37 -14.57
CA GLU A 531 -20.41 31.36 -13.87
C GLU A 531 -20.22 32.75 -14.50
N GLU A 532 -18.97 33.16 -14.76
CA GLU A 532 -18.65 34.44 -15.43
C GLU A 532 -19.16 34.49 -16.87
N ALA A 533 -18.96 33.43 -17.65
CA ALA A 533 -19.35 33.39 -19.07
C ALA A 533 -20.88 33.31 -19.27
N THR A 534 -21.59 32.63 -18.37
CA THR A 534 -23.05 32.47 -18.46
C THR A 534 -23.80 33.64 -17.83
N GLY A 535 -23.26 34.24 -16.77
CA GLY A 535 -23.99 35.24 -15.97
C GLY A 535 -25.30 34.71 -15.38
N GLY A 536 -25.38 33.37 -15.18
CA GLY A 536 -26.59 32.68 -14.73
C GLY A 536 -27.62 32.38 -15.82
N ASP A 537 -27.32 32.62 -17.11
CA ASP A 537 -28.18 32.25 -18.24
C ASP A 537 -27.88 30.82 -18.73
N PRO A 538 -28.80 29.84 -18.52
CA PRO A 538 -28.59 28.47 -18.94
C PRO A 538 -28.41 28.30 -20.45
N ALA A 539 -28.98 29.20 -21.27
CA ALA A 539 -28.86 29.12 -22.73
C ALA A 539 -27.41 29.31 -23.22
N LYS A 540 -26.57 29.98 -22.43
CA LYS A 540 -25.16 30.23 -22.75
C LYS A 540 -24.22 29.10 -22.30
N LEU A 541 -24.71 28.17 -21.48
CA LEU A 541 -23.88 27.15 -20.84
C LEU A 541 -23.14 26.28 -21.86
N ASN A 542 -23.84 25.76 -22.87
CA ASN A 542 -23.24 24.88 -23.87
C ASN A 542 -22.10 25.55 -24.64
N ALA A 543 -22.28 26.81 -25.06
CA ALA A 543 -21.25 27.56 -25.77
C ALA A 543 -20.04 27.88 -24.87
N ALA A 544 -20.29 28.26 -23.62
CA ALA A 544 -19.23 28.51 -22.63
C ALA A 544 -18.46 27.23 -22.30
N LEU A 545 -19.16 26.09 -22.17
CA LEU A 545 -18.58 24.78 -21.88
C LEU A 545 -17.68 24.28 -23.01
N GLN A 546 -18.14 24.38 -24.27
CA GLN A 546 -17.30 24.02 -25.42
C GLN A 546 -16.01 24.84 -25.43
N LYS A 547 -16.11 26.17 -25.26
CA LYS A 547 -14.94 27.05 -25.18
C LYS A 547 -13.98 26.67 -24.06
N LEU A 548 -14.51 26.39 -22.86
CA LEU A 548 -13.72 26.01 -21.69
C LEU A 548 -13.01 24.67 -21.90
N LEU A 549 -13.70 23.67 -22.44
CA LEU A 549 -13.10 22.36 -22.73
C LEU A 549 -12.01 22.47 -23.80
N THR A 550 -12.20 23.30 -24.83
CA THR A 550 -11.15 23.59 -25.81
C THR A 550 -9.94 24.28 -25.17
N GLU A 551 -10.13 25.23 -24.24
CA GLU A 551 -9.04 25.85 -23.45
C GLU A 551 -8.27 24.79 -22.64
N ILE A 552 -8.99 23.93 -21.91
CA ILE A 552 -8.41 22.87 -21.09
C ILE A 552 -7.58 21.89 -21.94
N ILE A 553 -8.10 21.41 -23.08
CA ILE A 553 -7.36 20.43 -23.89
C ILE A 553 -6.17 21.06 -24.61
N ASN A 554 -6.25 22.32 -25.01
CA ASN A 554 -5.10 23.00 -25.60
C ASN A 554 -3.95 23.20 -24.59
N GLU A 555 -4.28 23.52 -23.34
CA GLU A 555 -3.27 23.79 -22.30
C GLU A 555 -2.83 22.53 -21.55
N HIS A 556 -3.74 21.59 -21.32
CA HIS A 556 -3.53 20.42 -20.47
C HIS A 556 -3.56 19.07 -21.20
N GLY A 557 -3.84 19.05 -22.51
CA GLY A 557 -3.83 17.82 -23.30
C GLY A 557 -2.46 17.14 -23.39
N ALA A 558 -1.36 17.83 -23.06
CA ALA A 558 0.00 17.29 -23.07
C ALA A 558 0.18 16.06 -22.17
N VAL A 559 -0.60 15.97 -21.08
CA VAL A 559 -0.59 14.84 -20.12
C VAL A 559 -1.23 13.56 -20.68
N ILE A 560 -2.01 13.66 -21.76
CA ILE A 560 -2.72 12.51 -22.33
C ILE A 560 -1.74 11.68 -23.15
N PHE A 561 -1.63 10.40 -22.79
CA PHE A 561 -0.79 9.43 -23.50
C PHE A 561 -1.41 8.04 -23.47
N ASN A 562 -1.63 7.48 -24.67
CA ASN A 562 -2.24 6.16 -24.84
C ASN A 562 -1.25 5.04 -25.21
N GLY A 563 0.04 5.35 -25.37
CA GLY A 563 1.08 4.41 -25.79
C GLY A 563 1.76 3.66 -24.65
N ASP A 564 2.88 2.99 -24.97
CA ASP A 564 3.68 2.26 -23.99
C ASP A 564 4.48 3.22 -23.09
N GLY A 565 4.11 3.26 -21.81
CA GLY A 565 4.76 4.10 -20.80
C GLY A 565 6.20 3.71 -20.47
N TYR A 566 6.66 2.51 -20.87
CA TYR A 566 8.04 2.07 -20.63
C TYR A 566 9.02 2.43 -21.72
N SER A 567 8.50 2.83 -22.88
CA SER A 567 9.33 3.11 -24.05
C SER A 567 10.28 4.29 -23.80
N ASP A 568 11.54 4.17 -24.23
CA ASP A 568 12.50 5.27 -24.19
C ASP A 568 12.01 6.45 -25.03
N GLU A 569 11.22 6.17 -26.09
CA GLU A 569 10.52 7.14 -26.90
C GLU A 569 9.55 7.99 -26.06
N TRP A 570 8.75 7.36 -25.19
CA TRP A 570 7.84 8.07 -24.30
C TRP A 570 8.61 8.94 -23.30
N HIS A 571 9.72 8.44 -22.74
CA HIS A 571 10.52 9.23 -21.81
C HIS A 571 11.06 10.51 -22.45
N ALA A 572 11.57 10.42 -23.69
CA ALA A 572 12.05 11.58 -24.44
C ALA A 572 10.91 12.52 -24.89
N GLU A 573 9.74 11.97 -25.19
CA GLU A 573 8.56 12.76 -25.57
C GLU A 573 7.93 13.48 -24.38
N ALA A 574 7.82 12.83 -23.23
CA ALA A 574 7.31 13.40 -21.99
C ALA A 574 8.12 14.63 -21.56
N GLU A 575 9.46 14.56 -21.66
CA GLU A 575 10.34 15.69 -21.38
C GLU A 575 10.07 16.87 -22.33
N LYS A 576 9.91 16.61 -23.64
CA LYS A 576 9.57 17.66 -24.63
C LYS A 576 8.19 18.29 -24.36
N ARG A 577 7.26 17.51 -23.81
CA ARG A 577 5.92 17.96 -23.40
C ARG A 577 5.92 18.70 -22.05
N GLY A 578 7.05 18.77 -21.35
CA GLY A 578 7.17 19.42 -20.05
C GLY A 578 6.65 18.58 -18.88
N LEU A 579 6.48 17.27 -19.05
CA LEU A 579 6.07 16.38 -17.98
C LEU A 579 7.25 16.05 -17.05
N LEU A 580 6.99 16.01 -15.75
CA LEU A 580 7.98 15.75 -14.72
C LEU A 580 8.32 14.25 -14.66
N ASN A 581 9.61 13.95 -14.50
CA ASN A 581 10.11 12.59 -14.27
C ASN A 581 10.91 12.54 -12.96
N LEU A 582 10.23 12.65 -11.83
CA LEU A 582 10.84 12.60 -10.49
C LEU A 582 11.05 11.14 -10.10
N LYS A 583 12.21 10.59 -10.48
CA LYS A 583 12.49 9.15 -10.37
C LYS A 583 12.53 8.67 -8.93
N THR A 584 13.17 9.43 -8.06
CA THR A 584 13.39 9.03 -6.66
C THR A 584 12.46 9.76 -5.70
N THR A 585 12.30 9.19 -4.50
CA THR A 585 11.55 9.82 -3.40
C THR A 585 12.15 11.16 -3.00
N VAL A 586 13.49 11.28 -3.02
CA VAL A 586 14.17 12.54 -2.65
C VAL A 586 13.96 13.64 -3.68
N ASP A 587 13.75 13.29 -4.96
CA ASP A 587 13.36 14.24 -6.01
C ASP A 587 11.88 14.65 -5.87
N ALA A 588 11.02 13.71 -5.46
CA ALA A 588 9.57 13.89 -5.44
C ALA A 588 9.06 14.63 -4.20
N LEU A 589 9.58 14.34 -3.01
CA LEU A 589 9.08 14.90 -1.75
C LEU A 589 9.14 16.45 -1.67
N PRO A 590 10.18 17.14 -2.16
CA PRO A 590 10.26 18.60 -2.11
C PRO A 590 9.10 19.35 -2.80
N ILE A 591 8.38 18.69 -3.72
CA ILE A 591 7.20 19.28 -4.37
C ILE A 591 6.12 19.69 -3.35
N LEU A 592 6.03 19.00 -2.20
CA LEU A 592 5.09 19.35 -1.12
C LEU A 592 5.28 20.79 -0.60
N GLN A 593 6.46 21.38 -0.80
CA GLN A 593 6.81 22.73 -0.36
C GLN A 593 6.80 23.77 -1.49
N THR A 594 6.42 23.38 -2.70
CA THR A 594 6.25 24.36 -3.79
C THR A 594 5.09 25.30 -3.48
N GLU A 595 5.22 26.56 -3.87
CA GLU A 595 4.21 27.58 -3.62
C GLU A 595 2.84 27.19 -4.23
N GLU A 596 2.83 26.56 -5.41
CA GLU A 596 1.62 26.07 -6.04
C GLU A 596 0.86 25.03 -5.17
N VAL A 597 1.59 24.13 -4.50
CA VAL A 597 1.00 23.12 -3.62
C VAL A 597 0.55 23.74 -2.29
N LYS A 598 1.32 24.67 -1.73
CA LYS A 598 0.93 25.41 -0.52
C LYS A 598 -0.36 26.20 -0.74
N GLU A 599 -0.42 26.95 -1.84
CA GLU A 599 -1.61 27.72 -2.24
C GLU A 599 -2.82 26.81 -2.43
N LEU A 600 -2.65 25.67 -3.10
CA LEU A 600 -3.71 24.68 -3.30
C LEU A 600 -4.31 24.24 -1.95
N PHE A 601 -3.49 23.72 -1.04
CA PHE A 601 -3.99 23.15 0.20
C PHE A 601 -4.56 24.21 1.15
N THR A 602 -3.91 25.38 1.24
CA THR A 602 -4.38 26.51 2.06
C THR A 602 -5.70 27.07 1.54
N LYS A 603 -5.85 27.27 0.23
CA LYS A 603 -7.08 27.79 -0.39
C LYS A 603 -8.31 26.94 -0.06
N TYR A 604 -8.17 25.62 -0.08
CA TYR A 604 -9.28 24.70 0.22
C TYR A 604 -9.34 24.27 1.69
N SER A 605 -8.47 24.82 2.56
CA SER A 605 -8.41 24.48 3.98
C SER A 605 -8.28 22.97 4.24
N VAL A 606 -7.55 22.28 3.37
CA VAL A 606 -7.34 20.83 3.48
C VAL A 606 -6.11 20.54 4.33
N LEU A 607 -4.99 21.20 4.01
CA LEU A 607 -3.78 21.22 4.83
C LEU A 607 -3.29 22.67 4.98
N SER A 608 -2.74 23.01 6.15
CA SER A 608 -1.98 24.24 6.35
C SER A 608 -0.53 24.09 5.87
N GLU A 609 0.17 25.20 5.67
CA GLU A 609 1.60 25.19 5.34
C GLU A 609 2.43 24.43 6.38
N ARG A 610 2.16 24.66 7.67
CA ARG A 610 2.80 23.91 8.76
C ARG A 610 2.52 22.40 8.71
N GLU A 611 1.29 22.02 8.34
CA GLU A 611 0.92 20.61 8.16
C GLU A 611 1.62 19.98 6.95
N LEU A 612 1.94 20.75 5.91
CA LEU A 612 2.73 20.29 4.75
C LEU A 612 4.22 20.14 5.10
N GLU A 613 4.79 21.10 5.82
CA GLU A 613 6.18 21.05 6.31
C GLU A 613 6.39 19.81 7.18
N SER A 614 5.49 19.58 8.13
CA SER A 614 5.50 18.42 9.00
C SER A 614 5.51 17.08 8.25
N ARG A 615 4.70 16.99 7.18
CA ARG A 615 4.63 15.79 6.34
C ARG A 615 5.92 15.59 5.55
N LEU A 616 6.48 16.65 4.98
CA LEU A 616 7.77 16.57 4.28
C LEU A 616 8.87 16.05 5.22
N GLU A 617 9.04 16.68 6.39
CA GLU A 617 10.04 16.26 7.37
C GLU A 617 9.84 14.80 7.80
N THR A 618 8.62 14.43 8.15
CA THR A 618 8.29 13.06 8.58
C THR A 618 8.59 12.03 7.47
N TYR A 619 8.29 12.33 6.21
CA TYR A 619 8.51 11.41 5.11
C TYR A 619 10.00 11.31 4.72
N LEU A 620 10.75 12.41 4.80
CA LEU A 620 12.20 12.40 4.62
C LEU A 620 12.89 11.59 5.73
N GLU A 621 12.49 11.80 6.99
CA GLU A 621 13.00 11.02 8.13
C GLU A 621 12.72 9.52 7.95
N GLN A 622 11.49 9.15 7.60
CA GLN A 622 11.12 7.75 7.32
C GLN A 622 11.94 7.16 6.18
N TYR A 623 12.20 7.92 5.11
CA TYR A 623 13.04 7.48 4.00
C TYR A 623 14.47 7.18 4.47
N VAL A 624 15.11 8.16 5.15
CA VAL A 624 16.46 8.02 5.70
C VAL A 624 16.55 6.82 6.63
N MET A 625 15.61 6.69 7.57
CA MET A 625 15.58 5.57 8.52
C MET A 625 15.44 4.22 7.82
N SER A 626 14.59 4.13 6.79
CA SER A 626 14.38 2.89 6.04
C SER A 626 15.67 2.44 5.35
N ILE A 627 16.30 3.34 4.58
CA ILE A 627 17.56 3.03 3.89
C ILE A 627 18.69 2.76 4.89
N LYS A 628 18.73 3.47 6.02
CA LYS A 628 19.72 3.24 7.08
C LYS A 628 19.58 1.86 7.71
N VAL A 629 18.37 1.36 7.93
CA VAL A 629 18.14 -0.03 8.37
C VAL A 629 18.64 -1.02 7.33
N GLU A 630 18.31 -0.79 6.04
CA GLU A 630 18.79 -1.65 4.94
C GLU A 630 20.32 -1.64 4.83
N TYR A 631 20.96 -0.48 4.97
CA TYR A 631 22.41 -0.31 5.00
C TYR A 631 23.05 -1.14 6.13
N ASN A 632 22.54 -0.99 7.36
CA ASN A 632 23.07 -1.71 8.53
C ASN A 632 22.92 -3.23 8.37
N LEU A 633 21.80 -3.69 7.81
CA LEU A 633 21.55 -5.10 7.53
C LEU A 633 22.46 -5.62 6.42
N THR A 634 22.63 -4.86 5.34
CA THR A 634 23.54 -5.18 4.21
C THR A 634 24.94 -5.45 4.74
N LEU A 635 25.50 -4.52 5.51
CA LEU A 635 26.82 -4.68 6.12
C LEU A 635 26.89 -5.88 7.06
N LYS A 636 25.93 -5.99 7.99
CA LYS A 636 25.93 -7.06 8.99
C LYS A 636 25.85 -8.44 8.34
N MET A 637 24.97 -8.63 7.37
CA MET A 637 24.78 -9.91 6.69
C MET A 637 25.95 -10.23 5.77
N ALA A 638 26.43 -9.27 4.98
CA ALA A 638 27.58 -9.46 4.11
C ALA A 638 28.81 -9.90 4.92
N LYS A 639 29.07 -9.26 6.06
CA LYS A 639 30.24 -9.55 6.92
C LYS A 639 30.14 -10.83 7.74
N THR A 640 28.97 -11.10 8.32
CA THR A 640 28.85 -12.15 9.35
C THR A 640 28.26 -13.45 8.81
N MET A 641 27.62 -13.42 7.64
CA MET A 641 26.97 -14.59 7.04
C MET A 641 27.61 -14.96 5.70
N ILE A 642 27.56 -14.04 4.72
CA ILE A 642 27.94 -14.34 3.32
C ILE A 642 29.45 -14.48 3.19
N PHE A 643 30.23 -13.47 3.59
CA PHE A 643 31.68 -13.49 3.47
C PHE A 643 32.32 -14.72 4.17
N PRO A 644 31.96 -15.08 5.42
CA PRO A 644 32.49 -16.28 6.06
C PRO A 644 32.10 -17.59 5.34
N ALA A 645 30.89 -17.69 4.79
CA ALA A 645 30.48 -18.86 4.02
C ALA A 645 31.34 -19.03 2.75
N VAL A 646 31.55 -17.93 2.02
CA VAL A 646 32.36 -17.93 0.79
C VAL A 646 33.83 -18.24 1.10
N ILE A 647 34.40 -17.68 2.17
CA ILE A 647 35.78 -17.97 2.60
C ILE A 647 35.97 -19.45 2.95
N ARG A 648 34.99 -20.09 3.59
CA ARG A 648 35.04 -21.54 3.86
C ARG A 648 35.08 -22.34 2.56
N TYR A 649 34.22 -22.02 1.60
CA TYR A 649 34.21 -22.67 0.29
C TYR A 649 35.51 -22.44 -0.49
N GLN A 650 36.05 -21.20 -0.46
CA GLN A 650 37.36 -20.90 -1.04
C GLN A 650 38.46 -21.78 -0.43
N GLY A 651 38.43 -21.99 0.90
CA GLY A 651 39.36 -22.88 1.60
C GLY A 651 39.27 -24.33 1.13
N GLU A 652 38.07 -24.84 0.86
CA GLU A 652 37.86 -26.19 0.31
C GLU A 652 38.45 -26.32 -1.11
N LEU A 653 38.21 -25.32 -1.97
CA LEU A 653 38.78 -25.28 -3.32
C LEU A 653 40.31 -25.24 -3.30
N VAL A 654 40.91 -24.41 -2.42
CA VAL A 654 42.36 -24.32 -2.24
C VAL A 654 42.93 -25.67 -1.77
N SER A 655 42.31 -26.28 -0.77
CA SER A 655 42.75 -27.58 -0.22
C SER A 655 42.74 -28.69 -1.28
N ASN A 656 41.68 -28.72 -2.11
CA ASN A 656 41.57 -29.69 -3.19
C ASN A 656 42.64 -29.46 -4.27
N CYS A 657 42.81 -28.22 -4.73
CA CYS A 657 43.85 -27.86 -5.73
C CYS A 657 45.25 -28.19 -5.20
N ALA A 658 45.55 -27.88 -3.93
CA ALA A 658 46.83 -28.22 -3.31
C ALA A 658 47.06 -29.73 -3.26
N SER A 659 46.03 -30.51 -2.91
CA SER A 659 46.10 -31.98 -2.84
C SER A 659 46.34 -32.61 -4.21
N LEU A 660 45.64 -32.15 -5.26
CA LEU A 660 45.85 -32.63 -6.63
C LEU A 660 47.25 -32.28 -7.14
N LYS A 661 47.75 -31.08 -6.82
CA LYS A 661 49.11 -30.66 -7.16
C LYS A 661 50.17 -31.49 -6.44
N MET A 662 49.95 -31.86 -5.17
CA MET A 662 50.86 -32.73 -4.41
C MET A 662 50.95 -34.15 -5.00
N LEU A 663 49.88 -34.60 -5.67
CA LEU A 663 49.81 -35.90 -6.33
C LEU A 663 50.24 -35.86 -7.81
N ASP A 664 50.71 -34.70 -8.30
CA ASP A 664 51.16 -34.47 -9.68
C ASP A 664 50.08 -34.74 -10.76
N TYR A 665 48.81 -34.49 -10.42
CA TYR A 665 47.71 -34.50 -11.40
C TYR A 665 47.62 -33.16 -12.15
N ASP A 666 47.19 -33.21 -13.41
CA ASP A 666 46.80 -32.04 -14.20
C ASP A 666 45.34 -31.67 -13.92
N PHE A 667 45.06 -30.39 -13.60
CA PHE A 667 43.73 -29.90 -13.24
C PHE A 667 43.57 -28.38 -13.46
N ASP A 668 42.33 -27.91 -13.47
CA ASP A 668 41.96 -26.51 -13.74
C ASP A 668 41.67 -25.72 -12.44
N THR A 669 42.13 -24.47 -12.35
CA THR A 669 41.90 -23.55 -11.20
C THR A 669 40.82 -22.50 -11.44
N LYS A 670 40.15 -22.47 -12.60
CA LYS A 670 39.18 -21.43 -12.99
C LYS A 670 38.15 -21.08 -11.92
N THR A 671 37.55 -22.09 -11.28
CA THR A 671 36.55 -21.87 -10.22
C THR A 671 37.18 -21.18 -9.01
N LEU A 672 38.37 -21.61 -8.59
CA LEU A 672 39.12 -20.99 -7.50
C LEU A 672 39.53 -19.55 -7.85
N ASP A 673 40.00 -19.32 -9.09
CA ASP A 673 40.39 -17.99 -9.56
C ASP A 673 39.19 -17.04 -9.55
N LYS A 674 38.03 -17.49 -10.05
CA LYS A 674 36.78 -16.73 -10.06
C LYS A 674 36.30 -16.41 -8.64
N VAL A 675 36.22 -17.41 -7.76
CA VAL A 675 35.81 -17.21 -6.36
C VAL A 675 36.77 -16.25 -5.65
N THR A 676 38.08 -16.37 -5.88
CA THR A 676 39.08 -15.49 -5.26
C THR A 676 38.92 -14.04 -5.71
N ALA A 677 38.67 -13.80 -6.99
CA ALA A 677 38.39 -12.45 -7.51
C ALA A 677 37.12 -11.86 -6.88
N LEU A 678 36.03 -12.64 -6.81
CA LEU A 678 34.76 -12.19 -6.24
C LEU A 678 34.83 -11.97 -4.73
N VAL A 679 35.56 -12.80 -3.98
CA VAL A 679 35.80 -12.62 -2.54
C VAL A 679 36.50 -11.29 -2.29
N LYS A 680 37.54 -10.97 -3.06
CA LYS A 680 38.25 -9.69 -2.96
C LYS A 680 37.29 -8.53 -3.26
N ALA A 681 36.52 -8.62 -4.35
CA ALA A 681 35.59 -7.57 -4.74
C ALA A 681 34.48 -7.35 -3.70
N LEU A 682 33.94 -8.43 -3.14
CA LEU A 682 32.98 -8.38 -2.03
C LEU A 682 33.61 -7.70 -0.80
N GLN A 683 34.82 -8.09 -0.40
CA GLN A 683 35.51 -7.48 0.74
C GLN A 683 35.78 -5.99 0.54
N ASP A 684 36.26 -5.59 -0.64
CA ASP A 684 36.53 -4.20 -0.99
C ASP A 684 35.23 -3.39 -0.98
N SER A 685 34.16 -3.89 -1.59
CA SER A 685 32.85 -3.21 -1.63
C SER A 685 32.22 -3.06 -0.24
N ILE A 686 32.38 -4.04 0.65
CA ILE A 686 31.98 -3.92 2.06
C ILE A 686 32.77 -2.80 2.73
N GLY A 687 34.08 -2.73 2.50
CA GLY A 687 34.94 -1.68 3.05
C GLY A 687 34.58 -0.29 2.53
N GLU A 688 34.26 -0.15 1.25
CA GLU A 688 33.76 1.09 0.65
C GLU A 688 32.41 1.53 1.26
N LEU A 689 31.50 0.58 1.50
CA LEU A 689 30.20 0.86 2.10
C LEU A 689 30.33 1.32 3.57
N GLU A 690 31.21 0.68 4.35
CA GLU A 690 31.55 1.13 5.71
C GLU A 690 32.23 2.49 5.72
N THR A 691 33.16 2.67 4.76
CA THR A 691 33.64 3.93 4.20
C THR A 691 32.66 5.09 4.34
N ALA A 692 31.69 5.02 3.44
CA ALA A 692 30.67 6.04 3.23
C ALA A 692 29.74 6.18 4.44
N GLY A 693 29.32 5.08 5.07
CA GLY A 693 28.41 5.19 6.21
C GLY A 693 29.04 5.72 7.50
N ALA A 694 30.37 5.87 7.56
CA ALA A 694 31.06 6.54 8.67
C ALA A 694 31.08 8.08 8.53
N GLU A 695 30.76 8.62 7.34
CA GLU A 695 30.54 10.05 7.15
C GLU A 695 29.22 10.44 7.85
N ASN A 696 29.34 11.13 8.99
CA ASN A 696 28.19 11.45 9.84
C ASN A 696 27.17 12.36 9.13
N GLY A 697 25.89 12.08 9.41
CA GLY A 697 24.73 12.73 8.80
C GLY A 697 24.77 14.26 8.79
N SER A 698 24.04 14.82 7.82
CA SER A 698 23.82 16.26 7.67
C SER A 698 22.80 16.75 8.70
N GLU A 699 22.93 18.01 9.16
CA GLU A 699 21.86 18.67 9.93
C GLU A 699 20.61 18.94 9.06
N ASP A 700 20.79 19.00 7.74
CA ASP A 700 19.70 19.07 6.76
C ASP A 700 19.25 17.66 6.34
N LEU A 701 18.02 17.31 6.69
CA LEU A 701 17.37 16.05 6.37
C LEU A 701 17.29 15.79 4.86
N LEU A 702 17.10 16.82 4.03
CA LEU A 702 17.03 16.63 2.59
C LEU A 702 18.41 16.28 2.02
N ALA A 703 19.47 16.94 2.50
CA ALA A 703 20.84 16.60 2.14
C ALA A 703 21.22 15.19 2.61
N GLU A 704 20.80 14.78 3.82
CA GLU A 704 21.00 13.41 4.31
C GLU A 704 20.27 12.40 3.42
N ALA A 705 18.99 12.64 3.10
CA ALA A 705 18.21 11.77 2.22
C ALA A 705 18.86 11.63 0.83
N ASN A 706 19.35 12.73 0.26
CA ASN A 706 20.10 12.72 -1.01
C ASN A 706 21.38 11.88 -0.91
N TYR A 707 22.13 11.97 0.18
CA TYR A 707 23.32 11.16 0.40
C TYR A 707 23.00 9.66 0.47
N TYR A 708 21.96 9.28 1.20
CA TYR A 708 21.51 7.89 1.23
C TYR A 708 21.05 7.40 -0.15
N CYS A 709 20.34 8.25 -0.91
CA CYS A 709 19.84 7.92 -2.23
C CYS A 709 20.95 7.75 -3.28
N HIS A 710 21.87 8.69 -3.36
CA HIS A 710 22.84 8.78 -4.46
C HIS A 710 24.21 8.20 -4.14
N THR A 711 24.52 7.96 -2.86
CA THR A 711 25.81 7.39 -2.42
C THR A 711 25.64 6.02 -1.78
N ILE A 712 24.84 5.90 -0.72
CA ILE A 712 24.74 4.66 0.07
C ILE A 712 24.03 3.55 -0.70
N LEU A 713 22.87 3.83 -1.32
CA LEU A 713 22.10 2.84 -2.08
C LEU A 713 22.90 2.20 -3.24
N PRO A 714 23.62 2.97 -4.09
CA PRO A 714 24.49 2.38 -5.11
C PRO A 714 25.58 1.48 -4.54
N LEU A 715 26.20 1.84 -3.41
CA LEU A 715 27.21 1.00 -2.76
C LEU A 715 26.61 -0.29 -2.19
N MET A 716 25.40 -0.23 -1.62
CA MET A 716 24.67 -1.44 -1.20
C MET A 716 24.39 -2.37 -2.38
N ASN A 717 23.96 -1.82 -3.52
CA ASN A 717 23.72 -2.61 -4.73
C ASN A 717 25.02 -3.25 -5.27
N LYS A 718 26.17 -2.57 -5.16
CA LYS A 718 27.48 -3.13 -5.52
C LYS A 718 27.87 -4.31 -4.61
N VAL A 719 27.62 -4.23 -3.31
CA VAL A 719 27.84 -5.36 -2.38
C VAL A 719 26.92 -6.53 -2.75
N ARG A 720 25.65 -6.23 -3.06
CA ARG A 720 24.67 -7.22 -3.51
C ARG A 720 25.12 -7.93 -4.78
N GLU A 721 25.58 -7.20 -5.80
CA GLU A 721 26.00 -7.76 -7.09
C GLU A 721 27.00 -8.91 -6.91
N TYR A 722 28.06 -8.69 -6.12
CA TYR A 722 29.07 -9.72 -5.86
C TYR A 722 28.54 -10.87 -5.00
N ALA A 723 27.68 -10.58 -4.02
CA ALA A 723 27.07 -11.61 -3.20
C ALA A 723 26.13 -12.52 -4.01
N ASP A 724 25.31 -11.95 -4.89
CA ASP A 724 24.37 -12.67 -5.76
C ASP A 724 25.15 -13.52 -6.80
N GLU A 725 26.28 -13.03 -7.34
CA GLU A 725 27.13 -13.85 -8.20
C GLU A 725 27.80 -15.02 -7.44
N LEU A 726 28.20 -14.79 -6.18
CA LEU A 726 28.78 -15.82 -5.33
C LEU A 726 27.75 -16.91 -4.94
N GLU A 727 26.48 -16.56 -4.75
CA GLU A 727 25.39 -17.52 -4.51
C GLU A 727 25.32 -18.59 -5.61
N GLY A 728 25.54 -18.21 -6.86
CA GLY A 728 25.52 -19.13 -8.00
C GLY A 728 26.76 -20.04 -8.14
N ILE A 729 27.77 -19.90 -7.29
CA ILE A 729 29.06 -20.61 -7.40
C ILE A 729 29.41 -21.39 -6.12
N VAL A 730 29.04 -20.85 -4.96
CA VAL A 730 29.29 -21.47 -3.65
C VAL A 730 28.50 -22.76 -3.51
N ALA A 731 29.08 -23.76 -2.86
CA ALA A 731 28.39 -25.01 -2.57
C ALA A 731 27.09 -24.76 -1.77
N ASP A 732 25.99 -25.38 -2.21
CA ASP A 732 24.64 -25.12 -1.69
C ASP A 732 24.51 -25.35 -0.18
N ASP A 733 25.20 -26.36 0.34
CA ASP A 733 25.22 -26.73 1.76
C ASP A 733 25.94 -25.72 2.65
N LEU A 734 26.84 -24.91 2.08
CA LEU A 734 27.54 -23.82 2.76
C LEU A 734 26.79 -22.49 2.71
N TRP A 735 25.84 -22.32 1.78
CA TRP A 735 25.13 -21.06 1.61
C TRP A 735 24.17 -20.77 2.78
N PRO A 736 24.29 -19.61 3.45
CA PRO A 736 23.65 -19.40 4.75
C PRO A 736 22.19 -18.95 4.69
N LEU A 737 21.71 -18.47 3.55
CA LEU A 737 20.38 -17.87 3.40
C LEU A 737 19.46 -18.77 2.55
N PRO A 738 18.17 -18.87 2.88
CA PRO A 738 17.20 -19.41 1.93
C PRO A 738 17.26 -18.68 0.59
N THR A 739 17.35 -19.44 -0.50
CA THR A 739 17.42 -18.90 -1.86
C THR A 739 16.04 -18.49 -2.35
N TYR A 740 15.97 -17.68 -3.41
CA TYR A 740 14.68 -17.32 -4.00
C TYR A 740 13.93 -18.55 -4.53
N GLN A 741 14.63 -19.52 -5.10
CA GLN A 741 14.02 -20.75 -5.58
C GLN A 741 13.28 -21.48 -4.45
N GLU A 742 13.87 -21.52 -3.26
CA GLU A 742 13.25 -22.18 -2.10
C GLU A 742 12.03 -21.40 -1.62
N MET A 743 12.18 -20.09 -1.40
CA MET A 743 11.12 -19.26 -0.82
C MET A 743 9.90 -19.12 -1.74
N LEU A 744 10.12 -19.10 -3.05
CA LEU A 744 9.05 -18.85 -4.03
C LEU A 744 8.32 -20.13 -4.47
N PHE A 745 8.97 -21.30 -4.41
CA PHE A 745 8.42 -22.54 -4.97
C PHE A 745 8.20 -23.68 -3.97
N ILE A 746 8.88 -23.71 -2.81
CA ILE A 746 8.63 -24.72 -1.78
C ILE A 746 7.43 -24.28 -0.94
N LYS A 747 6.37 -25.11 -0.87
CA LYS A 747 5.09 -24.76 -0.21
C LYS A 747 4.58 -25.84 0.73
#